data_AF-A0A2E3KYJ1-F1
#
_entry.id   AF-A0A2E3KYJ1-F1
#
_cell.length_a   1.000
_cell.length_b   1.000
_cell.length_c   1.000
_cell.angle_alpha   90.00
_cell.angle_beta   90.00
_cell.angle_gamma   90.00
#
_symmetry.space_group_name_H-M   'P 1'
#
loop_
_entity.id
_entity.type
_entity.pdbx_description
1 polymer ?
#
loop_
_entity_poly.entity_id
_entity_poly.type
_entity_poly.pdbx_seq_one_letter_code
_entity_poly.pdbx_strand_id
1 'polypeptide(L)'
;MTKWIYTFGDGSAEGTAEMRDLLGGKGANLAEMAGLDLPVPPGFTITTEVCAHFNANNNAYPDGLTDDVDLAMTHIETIMGSKFGDLENPLLVSVRSGARASMPGMMDTVLNLGLNSKTVEGLAKRSDDARFAYDSYRRFIQMYGDVVLGVDHHLFEDILDDTKEDKGYAFDTDLTAEDWKVVAEKYLAMVEDERGEPFPQDPKKQLWGAIGAVFGSWMNNRAITYRRLHNISAEWGTAVNVQAMVFGNMGDDCATGVCFTRNPSTGENQFYGEFLINAQGEDVVAGIRTPQPLTEAERVEQGSDLPSMETEMPPLFGDLLAVREKLETHYKDMQDMEFTVQKSKLWMLQTRSGKRTAKASLKIACEMVAEGLLNKEEAILRVDAQQLDQLLHPTLDPNAERDIIGRGLPSSPGAASGKIVFSADEAESWVAKGEKVILVRMETSPEDISGMHVSEGILTTRGGMTSHAAVVARGMGKPCVSGAGDLRVDYDNKKLMALGKSLGEGTTVTIDGSNGEIMLGVVATIEPELTGDFGQLMEWVDGARELGIRANAETPMDAATARQFGAEGIGLSRTEHMFFDPARIVHMRQMILATDEAARRKALDKLLPYQREDFLQLFKIMADLPVTIRLLDPPLNEFLPHSLEEMEDVAKAAGADVAAVRARKLELDEANPMLGHRGCRLGITYPEIYEMQARAIFEATAAIVKGGETVEPEVMIPLIVDKPEFDMLKKVIDRVAKEVEVAEGVTLNYLVGTMIELPRACLKADKIAETAEFFSFGTNDLTQTTFGFSRDDAAPFLEVYQSKGVMPQDPFMTIDPEGVGELVKIGCERGRGVRPDIKLGICGEHGGDPASVRFCHNLGLNYVSCSPYRVPIARLAAAQAAIEADPNRLAENR
;
A
#
# COMPACT_ATOMS: atom_id res chain seq x y z
N MET A 1 37.35 3.51 18.56
CA MET A 1 36.30 4.08 19.43
C MET A 1 35.09 4.31 18.55
N THR A 2 33.91 3.92 18.99
CA THR A 2 32.67 4.19 18.26
C THR A 2 32.36 5.68 18.36
N LYS A 3 31.99 6.32 17.24
CA LYS A 3 31.67 7.75 17.17
C LYS A 3 30.16 7.93 17.30
N TRP A 4 29.71 8.62 18.33
CA TRP A 4 28.27 8.75 18.68
C TRP A 4 27.60 10.01 18.14
N ILE A 5 28.38 11.02 17.75
CA ILE A 5 27.89 12.34 17.35
C ILE A 5 28.54 12.77 16.04
N TYR A 6 27.74 13.36 15.17
CA TYR A 6 28.17 13.91 13.88
C TYR A 6 27.71 15.36 13.76
N THR A 7 28.65 16.31 13.61
CA THR A 7 28.32 17.74 13.48
C THR A 7 28.01 18.14 12.03
N PHE A 8 27.25 19.22 11.87
CA PHE A 8 26.95 19.86 10.58
C PHE A 8 26.78 21.38 10.75
N GLY A 9 27.16 22.15 9.74
CA GLY A 9 27.01 23.61 9.70
C GLY A 9 28.16 24.32 9.00
N ASP A 10 27.93 25.59 8.64
CA ASP A 10 28.94 26.51 8.06
C ASP A 10 29.66 25.92 6.82
N GLY A 11 28.91 25.30 5.91
CA GLY A 11 29.45 24.68 4.69
C GLY A 11 30.19 23.35 4.90
N SER A 12 30.10 22.74 6.09
CA SER A 12 30.77 21.49 6.41
C SER A 12 29.87 20.52 7.19
N ALA A 13 30.11 19.22 7.03
CA ALA A 13 29.46 18.19 7.83
C ALA A 13 30.35 16.95 7.99
N GLU A 14 30.18 16.23 9.09
CA GLU A 14 30.88 14.97 9.35
C GLU A 14 30.13 13.75 8.81
N GLY A 15 28.85 13.91 8.45
CA GLY A 15 27.99 12.88 7.87
C GLY A 15 27.60 13.18 6.42
N THR A 16 26.87 12.24 5.80
CA THR A 16 26.35 12.36 4.43
C THR A 16 24.96 11.73 4.32
N ALA A 17 24.27 11.94 3.19
CA ALA A 17 22.97 11.31 2.88
C ALA A 17 23.02 9.76 2.94
N GLU A 18 24.17 9.14 2.64
CA GLU A 18 24.36 7.68 2.67
C GLU A 18 24.30 7.11 4.10
N MET A 19 24.58 7.93 5.12
CA MET A 19 24.58 7.51 6.53
C MET A 19 23.19 7.53 7.15
N ARG A 20 22.13 7.40 6.33
CA ARG A 20 20.72 7.42 6.73
C ARG A 20 20.37 6.40 7.82
N ASP A 21 21.02 5.24 7.82
CA ASP A 21 20.77 4.18 8.80
C ASP A 21 21.29 4.57 10.20
N LEU A 22 22.37 5.36 10.23
CA LEU A 22 23.05 5.80 11.45
C LEU A 22 22.53 7.14 11.97
N LEU A 23 22.29 8.10 11.07
CA LEU A 23 21.90 9.48 11.40
C LEU A 23 20.38 9.70 11.29
N GLY A 24 19.64 8.69 10.86
CA GLY A 24 18.26 8.83 10.43
C GLY A 24 18.13 9.65 9.13
N GLY A 25 16.92 9.70 8.57
CA GLY A 25 16.67 10.48 7.35
C GLY A 25 16.91 11.98 7.53
N LYS A 26 16.51 12.54 8.68
CA LYS A 26 16.65 13.98 8.95
C LYS A 26 18.12 14.38 9.15
N GLY A 27 18.87 13.66 9.97
CA GLY A 27 20.27 13.97 10.25
C GLY A 27 21.17 13.80 9.02
N ALA A 28 20.93 12.75 8.23
CA ALA A 28 21.64 12.53 6.97
C ALA A 28 21.40 13.68 5.97
N ASN A 29 20.15 14.13 5.81
CA ASN A 29 19.82 15.23 4.90
C ASN A 29 20.33 16.60 5.42
N LEU A 30 20.35 16.83 6.73
CA LEU A 30 20.96 18.03 7.32
C LEU A 30 22.46 18.10 7.04
N ALA A 31 23.15 16.97 7.21
CA ALA A 31 24.57 16.86 6.90
C ALA A 31 24.84 17.08 5.41
N GLU A 32 24.05 16.45 4.53
CA GLU A 32 24.18 16.61 3.08
C GLU A 32 23.92 18.07 2.65
N MET A 33 22.87 18.71 3.15
CA MET A 33 22.59 20.11 2.83
C MET A 33 23.72 21.04 3.27
N ALA A 34 24.28 20.82 4.48
CA ALA A 34 25.41 21.61 4.96
C ALA A 34 26.67 21.37 4.09
N GLY A 35 26.94 20.14 3.67
CA GLY A 35 28.02 19.80 2.75
C GLY A 35 27.83 20.36 1.33
N LEU A 36 26.59 20.62 0.94
CA LEU A 36 26.22 21.33 -0.29
C LEU A 36 26.29 22.85 -0.14
N ASP A 37 26.86 23.41 0.92
CA ASP A 37 26.97 24.87 1.11
C ASP A 37 25.59 25.57 1.06
N LEU A 38 24.55 24.89 1.57
CA LEU A 38 23.24 25.50 1.80
C LEU A 38 23.21 26.15 3.19
N PRO A 39 22.39 27.20 3.39
CA PRO A 39 22.34 27.93 4.65
C PRO A 39 21.62 27.12 5.74
N VAL A 40 22.23 26.07 6.25
CA VAL A 40 21.67 25.22 7.31
C VAL A 40 22.13 25.75 8.67
N PRO A 41 21.21 25.96 9.64
CA PRO A 41 21.62 26.30 11.00
C PRO A 41 22.52 25.20 11.59
N PRO A 42 23.65 25.56 12.23
CA PRO A 42 24.61 24.58 12.73
C PRO A 42 24.01 23.69 13.83
N GLY A 43 24.47 22.45 13.88
CA GLY A 43 23.94 21.44 14.78
C GLY A 43 24.78 20.16 14.80
N PHE A 44 24.22 19.14 15.42
CA PHE A 44 24.76 17.78 15.41
C PHE A 44 23.67 16.72 15.54
N THR A 45 24.00 15.51 15.09
CA THR A 45 23.14 14.34 15.19
C THR A 45 23.76 13.31 16.11
N ILE A 46 22.99 12.84 17.10
CA ILE A 46 23.30 11.67 17.94
C ILE A 46 22.74 10.43 17.24
N THR A 47 23.57 9.41 17.05
CA THR A 47 23.25 8.26 16.19
C THR A 47 22.12 7.37 16.71
N THR A 48 21.48 6.62 15.80
CA THR A 48 20.49 5.57 16.11
C THR A 48 21.06 4.47 17.02
N GLU A 49 22.36 4.19 16.95
CA GLU A 49 23.03 3.23 17.83
C GLU A 49 22.98 3.64 19.31
N VAL A 50 22.98 4.94 19.60
CA VAL A 50 22.78 5.43 20.99
C VAL A 50 21.37 5.11 21.48
N CYS A 51 20.36 5.23 20.61
CA CYS A 51 18.99 4.81 20.95
C CYS A 51 18.90 3.31 21.22
N ALA A 52 19.55 2.48 20.39
CA ALA A 52 19.62 1.05 20.61
C ALA A 52 20.30 0.71 21.95
N HIS A 53 21.42 1.38 22.27
CA HIS A 53 22.09 1.23 23.56
C HIS A 53 21.20 1.67 24.73
N PHE A 54 20.54 2.82 24.62
CA PHE A 54 19.65 3.37 25.63
C PHE A 54 18.51 2.40 25.96
N ASN A 55 17.85 1.86 24.94
CA ASN A 55 16.77 0.88 25.11
C ASN A 55 17.26 -0.45 25.69
N ALA A 56 18.45 -0.91 25.32
CA ALA A 56 19.01 -2.17 25.82
C ALA A 56 19.55 -2.08 27.26
N ASN A 57 19.90 -0.89 27.76
CA ASN A 57 20.59 -0.69 29.03
C ASN A 57 19.77 0.10 30.05
N ASN A 58 18.46 -0.16 30.17
CA ASN A 58 17.57 0.50 31.13
C ASN A 58 17.65 2.05 31.08
N ASN A 59 17.61 2.62 29.87
CA ASN A 59 17.67 4.06 29.63
C ASN A 59 19.01 4.71 30.04
N ALA A 60 20.11 3.93 30.04
CA ALA A 60 21.46 4.43 30.28
C ALA A 60 22.20 4.78 28.99
N TYR A 61 22.92 5.91 29.01
CA TYR A 61 23.76 6.38 27.92
C TYR A 61 25.13 5.68 27.91
N PRO A 62 25.77 5.53 26.73
CA PRO A 62 27.13 5.01 26.65
C PRO A 62 28.16 5.96 27.29
N ASP A 63 29.24 5.39 27.83
CA ASP A 63 30.35 6.15 28.40
C ASP A 63 30.98 7.11 27.38
N GLY A 64 31.30 8.32 27.82
CA GLY A 64 31.92 9.37 26.98
C GLY A 64 30.94 10.21 26.15
N LEU A 65 29.67 9.80 26.01
CA LEU A 65 28.67 10.57 25.24
C LEU A 65 28.50 12.00 25.78
N THR A 66 28.61 12.20 27.10
CA THR A 66 28.45 13.53 27.69
C THR A 66 29.54 14.50 27.23
N ASP A 67 30.79 14.04 27.17
CA ASP A 67 31.91 14.86 26.71
C ASP A 67 31.78 15.17 25.20
N ASP A 68 31.31 14.19 24.41
CA ASP A 68 31.04 14.38 22.98
C ASP A 68 29.93 15.42 22.75
N VAL A 69 28.84 15.39 23.53
CA VAL A 69 27.74 16.38 23.44
C VAL A 69 28.24 17.77 23.80
N ASP A 70 29.03 17.91 24.87
CA ASP A 70 29.58 19.21 25.28
C ASP A 70 30.53 19.78 24.20
N LEU A 71 31.33 18.93 23.55
CA LEU A 71 32.18 19.33 22.42
C LEU A 71 31.34 19.78 21.21
N ALA A 72 30.28 19.04 20.88
CA ALA A 72 29.40 19.37 19.76
C ALA A 72 28.57 20.64 20.02
N MET A 73 28.17 20.91 21.27
CA MET A 73 27.56 22.18 21.64
C MET A 73 28.54 23.35 21.47
N THR A 74 29.81 23.18 21.84
CA THR A 74 30.87 24.19 21.62
C THR A 74 31.03 24.55 20.14
N HIS A 75 30.87 23.58 19.24
CA HIS A 75 30.88 23.80 17.80
C HIS A 75 29.74 24.74 17.36
N ILE A 76 28.51 24.52 17.84
CA ILE A 76 27.37 25.41 17.56
C ILE A 76 27.62 26.82 18.11
N GLU A 77 28.09 26.92 19.36
CA GLU A 77 28.37 28.21 20.00
C GLU A 77 29.40 29.04 19.21
N THR A 78 30.43 28.37 18.68
CA THR A 78 31.49 29.00 17.89
C THR A 78 30.95 29.58 16.59
N ILE A 79 30.11 28.83 15.86
CA ILE A 79 29.54 29.27 14.58
C ILE A 79 28.50 30.38 14.79
N MET A 80 27.65 30.24 15.80
CA MET A 80 26.56 31.20 16.06
C MET A 80 27.03 32.47 16.78
N GLY A 81 28.21 32.46 17.39
CA GLY A 81 28.73 33.57 18.19
C GLY A 81 27.87 33.85 19.44
N SER A 82 27.14 32.85 19.92
CA SER A 82 26.29 32.89 21.11
C SER A 82 26.56 31.68 22.00
N LYS A 83 26.21 31.75 23.28
CA LYS A 83 26.58 30.71 24.25
C LYS A 83 25.35 30.11 24.93
N PHE A 84 25.34 28.79 25.10
CA PHE A 84 24.21 28.04 25.64
C PHE A 84 24.04 28.35 27.14
N GLY A 85 22.88 28.92 27.48
CA GLY A 85 22.59 29.40 28.84
C GLY A 85 23.17 30.76 29.21
N ASP A 86 23.72 31.51 28.26
CA ASP A 86 24.18 32.89 28.51
C ASP A 86 23.02 33.85 28.75
N LEU A 87 23.19 34.79 29.69
CA LEU A 87 22.12 35.67 30.14
C LEU A 87 21.93 36.91 29.25
N GLU A 88 22.91 37.25 28.43
CA GLU A 88 22.86 38.42 27.54
C GLU A 88 22.71 37.99 26.08
N ASN A 89 23.42 36.95 25.66
CA ASN A 89 23.42 36.43 24.30
C ASN A 89 23.12 34.91 24.27
N PRO A 90 21.90 34.50 24.65
CA PRO A 90 21.55 33.09 24.75
C PRO A 90 21.60 32.40 23.37
N LEU A 91 22.28 31.26 23.30
CA LEU A 91 22.06 30.26 22.26
C LEU A 91 20.85 29.41 22.65
N LEU A 92 19.89 29.29 21.72
CA LEU A 92 18.75 28.39 21.84
C LEU A 92 18.88 27.29 20.79
N VAL A 93 18.41 26.08 21.12
CA VAL A 93 18.46 24.92 20.22
C VAL A 93 17.09 24.26 20.09
N SER A 94 16.87 23.58 18.98
CA SER A 94 15.80 22.59 18.83
C SER A 94 16.36 21.19 18.97
N VAL A 95 15.56 20.28 19.54
CA VAL A 95 15.85 18.86 19.66
C VAL A 95 14.78 18.11 18.90
N ARG A 96 15.17 17.48 17.79
CA ARG A 96 14.27 16.86 16.81
C ARG A 96 14.62 15.40 16.62
N SER A 97 13.63 14.53 16.72
CA SER A 97 13.77 13.12 16.37
C SER A 97 14.01 12.92 14.86
N GLY A 98 14.68 11.81 14.51
CA GLY A 98 14.93 11.43 13.12
C GLY A 98 15.24 9.95 12.98
N ALA A 99 14.24 9.14 12.62
CA ALA A 99 14.45 7.73 12.33
C ALA A 99 14.89 7.50 10.88
N ARG A 100 15.34 6.28 10.56
CA ARG A 100 15.68 5.86 9.19
C ARG A 100 14.48 6.02 8.23
N ALA A 101 13.30 5.62 8.68
CA ALA A 101 12.04 5.81 7.99
C ALA A 101 11.34 7.08 8.50
N SER A 102 10.66 7.79 7.60
CA SER A 102 9.87 8.96 7.99
C SER A 102 8.64 8.51 8.78
N MET A 103 8.47 9.03 10.00
CA MET A 103 7.31 8.77 10.86
C MET A 103 6.65 10.10 11.27
N PRO A 104 5.91 10.77 10.36
CA PRO A 104 5.36 12.10 10.60
C PRO A 104 4.38 12.11 11.79
N GLY A 105 4.53 13.07 12.70
CA GLY A 105 3.64 13.24 13.87
C GLY A 105 3.77 12.17 14.96
N MET A 106 4.69 11.21 14.84
CA MET A 106 4.80 10.08 15.76
C MET A 106 5.82 10.29 16.88
N MET A 107 6.80 11.15 16.65
CA MET A 107 7.92 11.40 17.56
C MET A 107 8.01 12.88 17.91
N ASP A 108 8.47 13.15 19.11
CA ASP A 108 8.41 14.48 19.67
C ASP A 108 9.53 15.39 19.15
N THR A 109 9.28 16.69 19.23
CA THR A 109 10.22 17.77 18.93
C THR A 109 10.08 18.84 20.02
N VAL A 110 11.21 19.37 20.47
CA VAL A 110 11.25 20.47 21.42
C VAL A 110 11.98 21.64 20.78
N LEU A 111 11.31 22.80 20.68
CA LEU A 111 11.92 24.04 20.18
C LEU A 111 12.30 24.96 21.35
N ASN A 112 13.08 26.01 21.07
CA ASN A 112 13.44 27.06 22.04
C ASN A 112 14.16 26.58 23.32
N LEU A 113 14.80 25.40 23.26
CA LEU A 113 15.50 24.82 24.40
C LEU A 113 16.70 25.68 24.79
N GLY A 114 16.84 25.95 26.09
CA GLY A 114 17.79 26.89 26.67
C GLY A 114 17.13 28.13 27.27
N LEU A 115 15.83 28.33 27.04
CA LEU A 115 15.05 29.36 27.72
C LEU A 115 14.81 29.01 29.20
N ASN A 116 14.93 30.03 30.03
CA ASN A 116 14.62 30.01 31.46
C ASN A 116 14.24 31.42 31.91
N SER A 117 13.89 31.57 33.18
CA SER A 117 13.47 32.85 33.78
C SER A 117 14.46 34.01 33.57
N LYS A 118 15.74 33.74 33.31
CA LYS A 118 16.79 34.75 33.09
C LYS A 118 17.17 34.90 31.62
N THR A 119 17.31 33.81 30.89
CA THR A 119 17.72 33.85 29.47
C THR A 119 16.64 34.43 28.58
N VAL A 120 15.35 34.34 28.98
CA VAL A 120 14.25 35.03 28.30
C VAL A 120 14.42 36.56 28.31
N GLU A 121 14.97 37.13 29.38
CA GLU A 121 15.25 38.57 29.46
C GLU A 121 16.38 38.97 28.50
N GLY A 122 17.40 38.12 28.38
CA GLY A 122 18.47 38.29 27.39
C GLY A 122 17.95 38.23 25.97
N LEU A 123 17.07 37.26 25.68
CA LEU A 123 16.40 37.13 24.39
C LEU A 123 15.58 38.39 24.08
N ALA A 124 14.77 38.87 25.02
CA ALA A 124 13.93 40.07 24.86
C ALA A 124 14.75 41.32 24.52
N LYS A 125 15.90 41.51 25.17
CA LYS A 125 16.81 42.64 24.90
C LYS A 125 17.47 42.53 23.52
N ARG A 126 17.85 41.33 23.10
CA ARG A 126 18.53 41.10 21.83
C ARG A 126 17.57 41.12 20.64
N SER A 127 16.35 40.65 20.82
CA SER A 127 15.30 40.72 19.80
C SER A 127 14.75 42.14 19.63
N ASP A 128 14.88 42.98 20.66
CA ASP A 128 14.11 44.23 20.82
C ASP A 128 12.59 43.98 20.76
N ASP A 129 12.18 42.79 21.19
CA ASP A 129 10.79 42.34 21.19
C ASP A 129 10.57 41.42 22.39
N ALA A 130 10.07 42.02 23.47
CA ALA A 130 9.73 41.31 24.69
C ALA A 130 8.53 40.37 24.49
N ARG A 131 7.60 40.71 23.59
CA ARG A 131 6.43 39.86 23.33
C ARG A 131 6.87 38.55 22.70
N PHE A 132 7.73 38.61 21.67
CA PHE A 132 8.35 37.44 21.05
C PHE A 132 9.09 36.55 22.05
N ALA A 133 9.90 37.15 22.93
CA ALA A 133 10.72 36.37 23.86
C ALA A 133 9.86 35.60 24.86
N TYR A 134 8.84 36.23 25.44
CA TYR A 134 7.94 35.57 26.39
C TYR A 134 6.94 34.62 25.72
N ASP A 135 6.50 34.87 24.48
CA ASP A 135 5.74 33.89 23.71
C ASP A 135 6.60 32.64 23.41
N SER A 136 7.86 32.83 23.02
CA SER A 136 8.80 31.73 22.83
C SER A 136 9.03 30.94 24.13
N TYR A 137 9.05 31.62 25.27
CA TYR A 137 9.24 30.99 26.58
C TYR A 137 8.02 30.22 27.05
N ARG A 138 6.79 30.75 26.92
CA ARG A 138 5.58 29.99 27.27
C ARG A 138 5.42 28.77 26.37
N ARG A 139 5.70 28.89 25.06
CA ARG A 139 5.70 27.76 24.12
C ARG A 139 6.72 26.70 24.54
N PHE A 140 7.92 27.13 24.93
CA PHE A 140 8.95 26.22 25.44
C PHE A 140 8.48 25.47 26.69
N ILE A 141 7.89 26.17 27.67
CA ILE A 141 7.39 25.55 28.91
C ILE A 141 6.30 24.52 28.58
N GLN A 142 5.36 24.87 27.70
CA GLN A 142 4.28 24.00 27.24
C GLN A 142 4.82 22.75 26.52
N MET A 143 5.63 22.93 25.47
CA MET A 143 6.21 21.81 24.71
C MET A 143 7.08 20.91 25.58
N TYR A 144 7.96 21.49 26.39
CA TYR A 144 8.84 20.73 27.27
C TYR A 144 8.05 20.04 28.39
N GLY A 145 7.04 20.71 28.94
CA GLY A 145 6.13 20.18 29.94
C GLY A 145 5.38 18.94 29.44
N ASP A 146 4.78 19.02 28.26
CA ASP A 146 4.08 17.91 27.62
C ASP A 146 5.04 16.78 27.22
N VAL A 147 6.01 17.08 26.37
CA VAL A 147 6.89 16.07 25.77
C VAL A 147 7.85 15.42 26.77
N VAL A 148 8.48 16.22 27.64
CA VAL A 148 9.61 15.75 28.48
C VAL A 148 9.15 15.46 29.90
N LEU A 149 8.26 16.29 30.45
CA LEU A 149 7.77 16.12 31.81
C LEU A 149 6.46 15.31 31.88
N GLY A 150 5.78 15.06 30.76
CA GLY A 150 4.55 14.28 30.70
C GLY A 150 3.36 14.97 31.39
N VAL A 151 3.30 16.31 31.31
CA VAL A 151 2.18 17.12 31.80
C VAL A 151 1.17 17.28 30.67
N ASP A 152 -0.09 16.90 30.89
CA ASP A 152 -1.07 16.87 29.80
C ASP A 152 -1.28 18.24 29.15
N HIS A 153 -1.22 18.28 27.81
CA HIS A 153 -1.32 19.50 27.01
C HIS A 153 -2.54 20.39 27.33
N HIS A 154 -3.71 19.79 27.62
CA HIS A 154 -4.95 20.54 27.88
C HIS A 154 -4.85 21.51 29.06
N LEU A 155 -4.02 21.20 30.06
CA LEU A 155 -3.82 22.07 31.23
C LEU A 155 -3.16 23.41 30.85
N PHE A 156 -2.33 23.41 29.81
CA PHE A 156 -1.71 24.63 29.29
C PHE A 156 -2.72 25.47 28.48
N GLU A 157 -3.57 24.81 27.70
CA GLU A 157 -4.63 25.47 26.92
C GLU A 157 -5.69 26.09 27.83
N ASP A 158 -6.12 25.40 28.90
CA ASP A 158 -7.07 25.93 29.88
C ASP A 158 -6.57 27.26 30.49
N ILE A 159 -5.30 27.31 30.91
CA ILE A 159 -4.69 28.53 31.46
C ILE A 159 -4.64 29.66 30.42
N LEU A 160 -4.38 29.31 29.15
CA LEU A 160 -4.28 30.27 28.06
C LEU A 160 -5.67 30.86 27.73
N ASP A 161 -6.67 30.01 27.60
CA ASP A 161 -8.06 30.38 27.33
C ASP A 161 -8.64 31.21 28.48
N ASP A 162 -8.46 30.80 29.73
CA ASP A 162 -8.86 31.60 30.91
C ASP A 162 -8.24 33.01 30.86
N THR A 163 -6.96 33.09 30.50
CA THR A 163 -6.26 34.39 30.44
C THR A 163 -6.76 35.26 29.28
N LYS A 164 -7.15 34.66 28.14
CA LYS A 164 -7.80 35.38 27.03
C LYS A 164 -9.20 35.85 27.41
N GLU A 165 -10.00 35.00 28.05
CA GLU A 165 -11.35 35.32 28.51
C GLU A 165 -11.35 36.46 29.54
N ASP A 166 -10.46 36.41 30.53
CA ASP A 166 -10.28 37.45 31.55
C ASP A 166 -9.97 38.83 30.94
N LYS A 167 -9.32 38.83 29.77
CA LYS A 167 -8.90 40.05 29.05
C LYS A 167 -9.85 40.44 27.92
N GLY A 168 -10.80 39.58 27.56
CA GLY A 168 -11.70 39.76 26.42
C GLY A 168 -10.98 39.66 25.06
N TYR A 169 -9.92 38.87 24.98
CA TYR A 169 -9.20 38.61 23.73
C TYR A 169 -9.78 37.41 22.98
N ALA A 170 -9.72 37.47 21.65
CA ALA A 170 -10.22 36.39 20.79
C ALA A 170 -9.10 35.50 20.26
N PHE A 171 -7.90 36.06 20.09
CA PHE A 171 -6.75 35.36 19.52
C PHE A 171 -5.51 35.48 20.40
N ASP A 172 -4.65 34.48 20.37
CA ASP A 172 -3.34 34.51 21.05
C ASP A 172 -2.49 35.71 20.60
N THR A 173 -2.69 36.16 19.37
CA THR A 173 -1.97 37.32 18.82
C THR A 173 -2.26 38.61 19.58
N ASP A 174 -3.42 38.71 20.25
CA ASP A 174 -3.86 39.88 21.00
C ASP A 174 -3.14 40.02 22.35
N LEU A 175 -2.50 38.96 22.84
CA LEU A 175 -1.78 38.95 24.11
C LEU A 175 -0.49 39.78 24.04
N THR A 176 -0.32 40.63 25.06
CA THR A 176 0.84 41.52 25.19
C THR A 176 2.02 40.81 25.85
N ALA A 177 3.21 41.42 25.82
CA ALA A 177 4.38 40.89 26.52
C ALA A 177 4.17 40.68 28.03
N GLU A 178 3.39 41.56 28.67
CA GLU A 178 3.08 41.42 30.10
C GLU A 178 2.07 40.29 30.36
N ASP A 179 1.12 40.08 29.46
CA ASP A 179 0.20 38.93 29.57
C ASP A 179 0.97 37.62 29.41
N TRP A 180 1.93 37.54 28.47
CA TRP A 180 2.77 36.35 28.30
C TRP A 180 3.65 36.03 29.50
N LYS A 181 4.14 37.04 30.24
CA LYS A 181 4.82 36.80 31.51
C LYS A 181 3.91 36.13 32.52
N VAL A 182 2.67 36.61 32.65
CA VAL A 182 1.68 36.02 33.56
C VAL A 182 1.36 34.59 33.16
N VAL A 183 1.14 34.32 31.87
CA VAL A 183 0.91 32.95 31.37
C VAL A 183 2.11 32.04 31.66
N ALA A 184 3.33 32.50 31.39
CA ALA A 184 4.53 31.73 31.68
C ALA A 184 4.69 31.42 33.18
N GLU A 185 4.39 32.38 34.06
CA GLU A 185 4.39 32.16 35.52
C GLU A 185 3.33 31.13 35.95
N LYS A 186 2.10 31.22 35.41
CA LYS A 186 1.04 30.24 35.65
C LYS A 186 1.44 28.84 35.15
N TYR A 187 2.08 28.73 33.99
CA TYR A 187 2.59 27.46 33.46
C TYR A 187 3.67 26.85 34.36
N LEU A 188 4.62 27.66 34.83
CA LEU A 188 5.68 27.18 35.74
C LEU A 188 5.08 26.65 37.06
N ALA A 189 4.11 27.36 37.63
CA ALA A 189 3.41 26.94 38.84
C ALA A 189 2.61 25.65 38.60
N MET A 190 1.86 25.56 37.50
CA MET A 190 1.10 24.37 37.14
C MET A 190 2.00 23.14 36.97
N VAL A 191 3.15 23.29 36.28
CA VAL A 191 4.12 22.19 36.13
C VAL A 191 4.64 21.72 37.50
N GLU A 192 4.94 22.65 38.42
CA GLU A 192 5.38 22.30 39.77
C GLU A 192 4.29 21.60 40.58
N ASP A 193 3.04 22.03 40.46
CA ASP A 193 1.89 21.43 41.15
C ASP A 193 1.60 20.00 40.64
N GLU A 194 1.62 19.77 39.33
CA GLU A 194 1.33 18.46 38.73
C GLU A 194 2.47 17.45 38.91
N ARG A 195 3.73 17.90 38.87
CA ARG A 195 4.91 17.02 38.95
C ARG A 195 5.48 16.89 40.36
N GLY A 196 5.17 17.83 41.25
CA GLY A 196 5.83 17.97 42.55
C GLY A 196 7.30 18.41 42.45
N GLU A 197 7.76 18.79 41.25
CA GLU A 197 9.12 19.30 40.99
C GLU A 197 9.04 20.50 40.04
N PRO A 198 9.86 21.55 40.26
CA PRO A 198 9.81 22.77 39.45
C PRO A 198 10.39 22.55 38.05
N PHE A 199 9.93 23.36 37.09
CA PHE A 199 10.45 23.36 35.72
C PHE A 199 11.98 23.59 35.70
N PRO A 200 12.75 22.78 34.94
CA PRO A 200 14.21 22.85 34.96
C PRO A 200 14.71 24.18 34.41
N GLN A 201 15.38 24.97 35.27
CA GLN A 201 15.98 26.25 34.87
C GLN A 201 17.40 26.11 34.27
N ASP A 202 18.05 24.96 34.46
CA ASP A 202 19.39 24.66 33.94
C ASP A 202 19.30 24.15 32.49
N PRO A 203 19.83 24.89 31.49
CA PRO A 203 19.81 24.49 30.08
C PRO A 203 20.43 23.12 29.80
N LYS A 204 21.47 22.72 30.55
CA LYS A 204 22.07 21.39 30.37
C LYS A 204 21.12 20.28 30.79
N LYS A 205 20.40 20.47 31.90
CA LYS A 205 19.35 19.53 32.33
C LYS A 205 18.21 19.46 31.33
N GLN A 206 17.82 20.62 30.77
CA GLN A 206 16.82 20.68 29.71
C GLN A 206 17.26 19.83 28.49
N LEU A 207 18.50 20.01 28.02
CA LEU A 207 19.03 19.30 26.86
C LEU A 207 19.00 17.78 27.05
N TRP A 208 19.49 17.28 28.19
CA TRP A 208 19.48 15.85 28.49
C TRP A 208 18.08 15.28 28.70
N GLY A 209 17.17 16.07 29.28
CA GLY A 209 15.75 15.70 29.37
C GLY A 209 15.13 15.52 27.99
N ALA A 210 15.37 16.46 27.07
CA ALA A 210 14.87 16.37 25.70
C ALA A 210 15.47 15.20 24.90
N ILE A 211 16.79 14.95 25.02
CA ILE A 211 17.44 13.79 24.38
C ILE A 211 16.81 12.49 24.88
N GLY A 212 16.62 12.35 26.20
CA GLY A 212 16.00 11.19 26.81
C GLY A 212 14.54 10.99 26.39
N ALA A 213 13.78 12.07 26.29
CA ALA A 213 12.40 12.04 25.82
C ALA A 213 12.31 11.57 24.36
N VAL A 214 13.19 12.04 23.47
CA VAL A 214 13.21 11.58 22.07
C VAL A 214 13.50 10.08 22.00
N PHE A 215 14.52 9.58 22.71
CA PHE A 215 14.79 8.14 22.72
C PHE A 215 13.62 7.33 23.33
N GLY A 216 13.03 7.82 24.42
CA GLY A 216 11.84 7.21 25.04
C GLY A 216 10.63 7.18 24.10
N SER A 217 10.46 8.22 23.27
CA SER A 217 9.35 8.31 22.30
C SER A 217 9.38 7.18 21.26
N TRP A 218 10.54 6.57 20.99
CA TRP A 218 10.64 5.41 20.10
C TRP A 218 9.82 4.22 20.61
N MET A 219 9.68 4.06 21.92
CA MET A 219 8.98 2.94 22.54
C MET A 219 7.56 3.30 23.03
N ASN A 220 7.02 4.45 22.63
CA ASN A 220 5.64 4.81 22.95
C ASN A 220 4.63 4.00 22.11
N ASN A 221 3.38 3.93 22.60
CA ASN A 221 2.33 3.12 21.96
C ASN A 221 2.01 3.58 20.53
N ARG A 222 2.03 4.89 20.26
CA ARG A 222 1.75 5.44 18.92
C ARG A 222 2.82 5.03 17.91
N ALA A 223 4.11 5.13 18.27
CA ALA A 223 5.23 4.75 17.42
C ALA A 223 5.27 3.23 17.20
N ILE A 224 5.03 2.42 18.23
CA ILE A 224 4.91 0.95 18.09
C ILE A 224 3.80 0.60 17.10
N THR A 225 2.64 1.21 17.24
CA THR A 225 1.49 0.96 16.36
C THR A 225 1.79 1.38 14.93
N TYR A 226 2.36 2.57 14.72
CA TYR A 226 2.76 3.06 13.41
C TYR A 226 3.78 2.14 12.75
N ARG A 227 4.81 1.73 13.49
CA ARG A 227 5.84 0.82 13.00
C ARG A 227 5.26 -0.52 12.55
N ARG A 228 4.30 -1.06 13.30
CA ARG A 228 3.58 -2.29 12.93
C ARG A 228 2.78 -2.11 11.63
N LEU A 229 2.06 -1.00 11.48
CA LEU A 229 1.26 -0.72 10.28
C LEU A 229 2.11 -0.49 9.02
N HIS A 230 3.34 0.00 9.18
CA HIS A 230 4.25 0.35 8.08
C HIS A 230 5.46 -0.57 7.97
N ASN A 231 5.47 -1.72 8.65
CA ASN A 231 6.56 -2.72 8.62
C ASN A 231 7.95 -2.15 8.96
N ILE A 232 8.03 -1.26 9.95
CA ILE A 232 9.29 -0.66 10.42
C ILE A 232 9.79 -1.45 11.64
N SER A 233 11.02 -1.94 11.60
CA SER A 233 11.59 -2.69 12.72
C SER A 233 11.82 -1.81 13.96
N ALA A 234 11.53 -2.35 15.14
CA ALA A 234 11.82 -1.70 16.42
C ALA A 234 13.32 -1.57 16.70
N GLU A 235 14.16 -2.42 16.10
CA GLU A 235 15.61 -2.43 16.31
C GLU A 235 16.33 -1.25 15.66
N TRP A 236 15.69 -0.57 14.70
CA TRP A 236 16.31 0.55 13.97
C TRP A 236 16.60 1.76 14.86
N GLY A 237 15.84 1.95 15.94
CA GLY A 237 15.96 3.13 16.80
C GLY A 237 15.66 4.46 16.09
N THR A 238 15.94 5.55 16.79
CA THR A 238 15.80 6.92 16.27
C THR A 238 17.05 7.74 16.59
N ALA A 239 17.46 8.63 15.70
CA ALA A 239 18.52 9.61 15.95
C ALA A 239 17.93 10.87 16.60
N VAL A 240 18.80 11.65 17.26
CA VAL A 240 18.46 12.95 17.85
C VAL A 240 19.25 14.04 17.16
N ASN A 241 18.56 15.01 16.56
CA ASN A 241 19.16 16.17 15.92
C ASN A 241 19.05 17.36 16.85
N VAL A 242 20.18 17.91 17.29
CA VAL A 242 20.26 19.14 18.07
C VAL A 242 20.75 20.24 17.14
N GLN A 243 19.94 21.28 16.95
CA GLN A 243 20.20 22.32 15.95
C GLN A 243 19.96 23.70 16.53
N ALA A 244 20.81 24.68 16.18
CA ALA A 244 20.60 26.09 16.56
C ALA A 244 19.22 26.59 16.11
N MET A 245 18.53 27.29 17.01
CA MET A 245 17.27 27.96 16.68
C MET A 245 17.51 29.13 15.73
N VAL A 246 16.63 29.23 14.75
CA VAL A 246 16.38 30.43 13.95
C VAL A 246 14.90 30.78 14.06
N PHE A 247 14.58 32.07 14.01
CA PHE A 247 13.27 32.60 14.35
C PHE A 247 12.63 33.30 13.16
N GLY A 248 11.48 32.81 12.73
CA GLY A 248 10.64 33.45 11.70
C GLY A 248 9.69 34.52 12.25
N ASN A 249 9.70 34.76 13.57
CA ASN A 249 8.74 35.59 14.31
C ASN A 249 9.39 36.77 15.07
N MET A 250 10.44 37.37 14.50
CA MET A 250 11.11 38.56 15.09
C MET A 250 10.73 39.87 14.39
N GLY A 251 9.58 39.91 13.71
CA GLY A 251 9.14 41.07 12.91
C GLY A 251 8.81 40.71 11.46
N ASP A 252 8.51 41.73 10.67
CA ASP A 252 7.99 41.59 9.31
C ASP A 252 9.07 41.24 8.27
N ASP A 253 10.35 41.35 8.62
CA ASP A 253 11.49 40.89 7.82
C ASP A 253 11.89 39.42 8.12
N CYS A 254 11.01 38.71 8.83
CA CYS A 254 11.15 37.31 9.20
C CYS A 254 9.95 36.49 8.69
N ALA A 255 10.19 35.24 8.35
CA ALA A 255 9.15 34.34 7.86
C ALA A 255 9.51 32.87 8.12
N THR A 256 8.54 31.98 7.97
CA THR A 256 8.75 30.53 7.92
C THR A 256 7.89 29.93 6.82
N GLY A 257 8.30 28.81 6.24
CA GLY A 257 7.50 28.16 5.20
C GLY A 257 7.88 26.72 4.93
N VAL A 258 6.98 26.05 4.22
CA VAL A 258 7.13 24.68 3.72
C VAL A 258 6.86 24.70 2.23
N CYS A 259 7.74 24.10 1.43
CA CYS A 259 7.63 24.14 -0.02
C CYS A 259 8.14 22.86 -0.68
N PHE A 260 7.63 22.61 -1.88
CA PHE A 260 7.93 21.46 -2.71
C PHE A 260 8.50 21.94 -4.04
N THR A 261 9.59 21.33 -4.51
CA THR A 261 10.24 21.76 -5.77
C THR A 261 9.37 21.55 -7.01
N ARG A 262 8.36 20.68 -6.92
CA ARG A 262 7.28 20.48 -7.90
C ARG A 262 5.96 20.29 -7.15
N ASN A 263 4.83 20.46 -7.84
CA ASN A 263 3.53 20.25 -7.23
C ASN A 263 3.33 18.77 -6.82
N PRO A 264 3.14 18.45 -5.53
CA PRO A 264 3.05 17.07 -5.05
C PRO A 264 1.74 16.35 -5.43
N SER A 265 0.74 17.09 -5.91
CA SER A 265 -0.58 16.59 -6.29
C SER A 265 -0.71 16.35 -7.78
N THR A 266 -0.26 17.29 -8.60
CA THR A 266 -0.35 17.22 -10.08
C THR A 266 0.92 16.67 -10.72
N GLY A 267 2.08 16.88 -10.08
CA GLY A 267 3.41 16.57 -10.61
C GLY A 267 4.00 17.64 -11.52
N GLU A 268 3.28 18.74 -11.78
CA GLU A 268 3.79 19.83 -12.61
C GLU A 268 5.04 20.46 -12.02
N ASN A 269 6.00 20.81 -12.88
CA ASN A 269 7.22 21.51 -12.53
C ASN A 269 7.00 22.99 -12.13
N GLN A 270 6.16 23.20 -11.12
CA GLN A 270 5.84 24.48 -10.51
C GLN A 270 6.33 24.50 -9.06
N PHE A 271 6.92 25.63 -8.64
CA PHE A 271 7.33 25.76 -7.24
C PHE A 271 6.08 25.95 -6.37
N TYR A 272 5.84 25.05 -5.42
CA TYR A 272 4.57 24.96 -4.71
C TYR A 272 4.79 25.03 -3.21
N GLY A 273 4.00 25.79 -2.46
CA GLY A 273 4.11 25.78 -1.02
C GLY A 273 3.48 26.98 -0.32
N GLU A 274 3.69 27.04 0.98
CA GLU A 274 3.07 28.03 1.83
C GLU A 274 4.08 28.65 2.78
N PHE A 275 3.87 29.92 3.12
CA PHE A 275 4.70 30.65 4.08
C PHE A 275 3.86 31.59 4.96
N LEU A 276 4.46 32.02 6.07
CA LEU A 276 3.89 33.03 6.97
C LEU A 276 4.97 34.03 7.38
N ILE A 277 4.64 35.31 7.27
CA ILE A 277 5.45 36.42 7.80
C ILE A 277 5.22 36.52 9.30
N ASN A 278 6.31 36.76 10.04
CA ASN A 278 6.33 36.95 11.48
C ASN A 278 5.64 35.79 12.22
N ALA A 279 6.12 34.57 11.99
CA ALA A 279 5.52 33.31 12.48
C ALA A 279 6.58 32.24 12.78
N GLN A 280 6.19 31.17 13.48
CA GLN A 280 6.99 29.95 13.60
C GLN A 280 6.39 28.81 12.77
N GLY A 281 7.19 27.77 12.48
CA GLY A 281 6.76 26.62 11.68
C GLY A 281 5.50 25.94 12.22
N GLU A 282 5.29 25.96 13.53
CA GLU A 282 4.06 25.47 14.16
C GLU A 282 2.81 26.20 13.68
N ASP A 283 2.87 27.53 13.49
CA ASP A 283 1.71 28.32 13.07
C ASP A 283 1.29 27.99 11.62
N VAL A 284 2.25 27.55 10.79
CA VAL A 284 1.99 27.06 9.42
C VAL A 284 1.29 25.71 9.46
N VAL A 285 1.74 24.79 10.32
CA VAL A 285 1.21 23.42 10.41
C VAL A 285 -0.14 23.36 11.14
N ALA A 286 -0.32 24.17 12.19
CA ALA A 286 -1.53 24.20 13.01
C ALA A 286 -2.73 24.89 12.34
N GLY A 287 -2.49 25.66 11.26
CA GLY A 287 -3.55 26.36 10.53
C GLY A 287 -4.25 27.48 11.33
N ILE A 288 -3.64 27.94 12.43
CA ILE A 288 -4.15 29.02 13.28
C ILE A 288 -4.20 30.35 12.50
N ARG A 289 -3.22 30.55 11.61
CA ARG A 289 -3.18 31.65 10.65
C ARG A 289 -3.28 31.08 9.25
N THR A 290 -4.08 31.71 8.40
CA THR A 290 -4.16 31.36 6.97
C THR A 290 -2.78 31.51 6.32
N PRO A 291 -2.15 30.43 5.84
CA PRO A 291 -0.86 30.51 5.16
C PRO A 291 -0.97 31.30 3.85
N GLN A 292 0.14 31.92 3.44
CA GLN A 292 0.24 32.67 2.19
C GLN A 292 0.88 31.79 1.10
N PRO A 293 0.42 31.90 -0.16
CA PRO A 293 1.01 31.15 -1.28
C PRO A 293 2.48 31.52 -1.52
N LEU A 294 3.30 30.55 -1.94
CA LEU A 294 4.71 30.82 -2.21
C LEU A 294 4.90 31.64 -3.49
N THR A 295 4.14 31.31 -4.54
CA THR A 295 4.27 31.92 -5.87
C THR A 295 3.04 32.71 -6.28
N GLU A 296 3.20 33.63 -7.23
CA GLU A 296 2.07 34.40 -7.76
C GLU A 296 1.12 33.55 -8.60
N ALA A 297 1.64 32.55 -9.31
CA ALA A 297 0.84 31.58 -10.05
C ALA A 297 -0.11 30.81 -9.12
N GLU A 298 0.42 30.30 -8.01
CA GLU A 298 -0.35 29.59 -6.98
C GLU A 298 -1.41 30.50 -6.35
N ARG A 299 -1.07 31.76 -6.07
CA ARG A 299 -2.03 32.75 -5.53
C ARG A 299 -3.23 32.94 -6.45
N VAL A 300 -3.00 33.06 -7.76
CA VAL A 300 -4.06 33.22 -8.77
C VAL A 300 -4.90 31.95 -8.90
N GLU A 301 -4.27 30.78 -8.88
CA GLU A 301 -4.96 29.48 -8.96
C GLU A 301 -5.86 29.23 -7.75
N GLN A 302 -5.38 29.52 -6.55
CA GLN A 302 -6.13 29.35 -5.30
C GLN A 302 -7.16 30.46 -5.06
N GLY A 303 -7.13 31.54 -5.85
CA GLY A 303 -7.98 32.71 -5.63
C GLY A 303 -7.71 33.42 -4.30
N SER A 304 -6.46 33.38 -3.82
CA SER A 304 -6.07 33.97 -2.53
C SER A 304 -5.92 35.49 -2.63
N ASP A 305 -6.54 36.20 -1.68
CA ASP A 305 -6.40 37.65 -1.52
C ASP A 305 -5.09 38.04 -0.80
N LEU A 306 -4.37 37.07 -0.23
CA LEU A 306 -3.10 37.29 0.46
C LEU A 306 -1.93 37.31 -0.53
N PRO A 307 -0.91 38.17 -0.34
CA PRO A 307 0.19 38.30 -1.28
C PRO A 307 1.12 37.08 -1.26
N SER A 308 1.84 36.86 -2.36
CA SER A 308 2.80 35.76 -2.50
C SER A 308 4.20 36.13 -1.98
N MET A 309 5.01 35.13 -1.60
CA MET A 309 6.41 35.37 -1.18
C MET A 309 7.23 36.00 -2.31
N GLU A 310 6.95 35.58 -3.55
CA GLU A 310 7.52 36.14 -4.77
C GLU A 310 7.35 37.67 -4.86
N THR A 311 6.24 38.21 -4.34
CA THR A 311 5.94 39.64 -4.35
C THR A 311 6.41 40.36 -3.09
N GLU A 312 6.19 39.77 -1.90
CA GLU A 312 6.52 40.40 -0.61
C GLU A 312 8.02 40.36 -0.28
N MET A 313 8.71 39.27 -0.66
CA MET A 313 10.12 39.04 -0.34
C MET A 313 10.95 38.60 -1.57
N PRO A 314 11.01 39.39 -2.67
CA PRO A 314 11.60 38.94 -3.93
C PRO A 314 13.07 38.45 -3.85
N PRO A 315 13.98 39.12 -3.11
CA PRO A 315 15.37 38.63 -3.00
C PRO A 315 15.46 37.25 -2.34
N LEU A 316 14.68 37.02 -1.28
CA LEU A 316 14.68 35.76 -0.54
C LEU A 316 14.02 34.63 -1.34
N PHE A 317 12.98 34.96 -2.12
CA PHE A 317 12.40 34.03 -3.07
C PHE A 317 13.42 33.60 -4.14
N GLY A 318 14.25 34.54 -4.62
CA GLY A 318 15.37 34.24 -5.52
C GLY A 318 16.40 33.29 -4.91
N ASP A 319 16.77 33.49 -3.64
CA ASP A 319 17.65 32.57 -2.92
C ASP A 319 17.01 31.18 -2.80
N LEU A 320 15.71 31.11 -2.49
CA LEU A 320 14.98 29.85 -2.34
C LEU A 320 14.87 29.09 -3.68
N LEU A 321 14.73 29.79 -4.81
CA LEU A 321 14.78 29.18 -6.15
C LEU A 321 16.15 28.56 -6.44
N ALA A 322 17.25 29.21 -6.05
CA ALA A 322 18.59 28.63 -6.21
C ALA A 322 18.75 27.36 -5.35
N VAL A 323 18.18 27.34 -4.14
CA VAL A 323 18.13 26.15 -3.28
C VAL A 323 17.33 25.03 -3.92
N ARG A 324 16.15 25.34 -4.48
CA ARG A 324 15.29 24.39 -5.21
C ARG A 324 16.08 23.68 -6.31
N GLU A 325 16.70 24.44 -7.21
CA GLU A 325 17.46 23.87 -8.34
C GLU A 325 18.62 22.99 -7.88
N LYS A 326 19.36 23.43 -6.86
CA LYS A 326 20.51 22.70 -6.32
C LYS A 326 20.10 21.37 -5.70
N LEU A 327 19.05 21.38 -4.88
CA LEU A 327 18.55 20.19 -4.20
C LEU A 327 17.92 19.20 -5.18
N GLU A 328 17.11 19.67 -6.12
CA GLU A 328 16.47 18.81 -7.12
C GLU A 328 17.49 18.16 -8.06
N THR A 329 18.52 18.91 -8.48
CA THR A 329 19.62 18.37 -9.31
C THR A 329 20.46 17.36 -8.53
N HIS A 330 20.76 17.64 -7.26
CA HIS A 330 21.60 16.77 -6.44
C HIS A 330 20.90 15.45 -6.07
N TYR A 331 19.68 15.52 -5.55
CA TYR A 331 18.91 14.34 -5.15
C TYR A 331 18.23 13.64 -6.32
N LYS A 332 18.20 14.29 -7.50
CA LYS A 332 17.51 13.84 -8.73
C LYS A 332 16.05 13.44 -8.45
N ASP A 333 15.35 14.27 -7.69
CA ASP A 333 13.99 14.00 -7.22
C ASP A 333 13.34 15.27 -6.69
N MET A 334 12.01 15.32 -6.75
CA MET A 334 11.26 16.40 -6.11
C MET A 334 11.49 16.39 -4.60
N GLN A 335 11.82 17.56 -4.05
CA GLN A 335 12.10 17.73 -2.63
C GLN A 335 10.97 18.47 -1.92
N ASP A 336 10.68 18.03 -0.69
CA ASP A 336 9.90 18.71 0.34
C ASP A 336 10.89 19.41 1.28
N MET A 337 10.76 20.72 1.42
CA MET A 337 11.72 21.62 2.07
C MET A 337 11.05 22.49 3.12
N GLU A 338 11.68 22.59 4.28
CA GLU A 338 11.29 23.53 5.35
C GLU A 338 12.34 24.63 5.47
N PHE A 339 11.91 25.89 5.53
CA PHE A 339 12.79 27.04 5.63
C PHE A 339 12.32 28.07 6.66
N THR A 340 13.25 28.90 7.11
CA THR A 340 12.98 30.07 7.95
C THR A 340 13.82 31.24 7.48
N VAL A 341 13.21 32.40 7.38
CA VAL A 341 13.88 33.68 7.17
C VAL A 341 13.98 34.38 8.51
N GLN A 342 15.19 34.68 8.95
CA GLN A 342 15.43 35.49 10.15
C GLN A 342 16.17 36.76 9.76
N LYS A 343 15.51 37.91 9.91
CA LYS A 343 16.05 39.24 9.59
C LYS A 343 16.65 39.31 8.19
N SER A 344 15.84 38.99 7.19
CA SER A 344 16.24 38.93 5.77
C SER A 344 17.37 37.93 5.43
N LYS A 345 17.60 36.91 6.28
CA LYS A 345 18.52 35.81 5.98
C LYS A 345 17.76 34.48 5.90
N LEU A 346 17.85 33.81 4.75
CA LEU A 346 17.29 32.47 4.54
C LEU A 346 18.09 31.40 5.29
N TRP A 347 17.38 30.46 5.89
CA TRP A 347 17.90 29.26 6.52
C TRP A 347 17.08 28.03 6.12
N MET A 348 17.76 26.95 5.72
CA MET A 348 17.14 25.66 5.39
C MET A 348 17.15 24.76 6.61
N LEU A 349 15.97 24.31 7.04
CA LEU A 349 15.78 23.51 8.25
C LEU A 349 15.69 22.02 7.96
N GLN A 350 15.17 21.66 6.78
CA GLN A 350 14.96 20.28 6.40
C GLN A 350 14.80 20.16 4.90
N THR A 351 15.25 19.03 4.37
CA THR A 351 14.83 18.54 3.06
C THR A 351 14.59 17.04 3.10
N ARG A 352 13.75 16.52 2.23
CA ARG A 352 13.52 15.09 1.98
C ARG A 352 12.86 14.90 0.62
N SER A 353 12.94 13.69 0.05
CA SER A 353 12.08 13.33 -1.09
C SER A 353 10.62 13.58 -0.73
N GLY A 354 9.95 14.43 -1.51
CA GLY A 354 8.59 14.84 -1.20
C GLY A 354 7.60 13.72 -1.47
N LYS A 355 6.70 13.49 -0.50
CA LYS A 355 5.53 12.62 -0.71
C LYS A 355 4.64 13.24 -1.78
N ARG A 356 4.07 12.39 -2.62
CA ARG A 356 3.32 12.80 -3.81
C ARG A 356 2.26 11.77 -4.17
N THR A 357 1.28 12.19 -4.97
CA THR A 357 0.27 11.28 -5.53
C THR A 357 0.89 10.36 -6.58
N ALA A 358 0.23 9.25 -6.90
CA ALA A 358 0.67 8.36 -7.99
C ALA A 358 0.77 9.12 -9.32
N LYS A 359 -0.21 10.01 -9.61
CA LYS A 359 -0.22 10.88 -10.79
C LYS A 359 1.02 11.79 -10.82
N ALA A 360 1.31 12.45 -9.70
CA ALA A 360 2.47 13.32 -9.60
C ALA A 360 3.78 12.53 -9.73
N SER A 361 3.86 11.33 -9.16
CA SER A 361 5.03 10.46 -9.28
C SER A 361 5.38 10.14 -10.73
N LEU A 362 4.38 9.75 -11.53
CA LEU A 362 4.54 9.47 -12.96
C LEU A 362 5.02 10.69 -13.75
N LYS A 363 4.32 11.82 -13.56
CA LYS A 363 4.63 13.06 -14.28
C LYS A 363 6.04 13.55 -13.98
N ILE A 364 6.42 13.57 -12.71
CA ILE A 364 7.76 13.99 -12.27
C ILE A 364 8.83 13.07 -12.86
N ALA A 365 8.62 11.75 -12.82
CA ALA A 365 9.58 10.79 -13.38
C ALA A 365 9.74 11.00 -14.91
N CYS A 366 8.65 11.21 -15.63
CA CYS A 366 8.70 11.44 -17.08
C CYS A 366 9.34 12.78 -17.45
N GLU A 367 8.98 13.86 -16.74
CA GLU A 367 9.56 15.19 -16.96
C GLU A 367 11.06 15.22 -16.63
N MET A 368 11.50 14.59 -15.54
CA MET A 368 12.92 14.53 -15.17
C MET A 368 13.76 13.76 -16.20
N VAL A 369 13.17 12.78 -16.90
CA VAL A 369 13.83 12.12 -18.04
C VAL A 369 13.91 13.06 -19.25
N ALA A 370 12.83 13.79 -19.55
CA ALA A 370 12.81 14.78 -20.63
C ALA A 370 13.80 15.93 -20.40
N GLU A 371 14.02 16.31 -19.13
CA GLU A 371 14.99 17.31 -18.69
C GLU A 371 16.43 16.76 -18.66
N GLY A 372 16.63 15.44 -18.76
CA GLY A 372 17.94 14.80 -18.70
C GLY A 372 18.52 14.66 -17.28
N LEU A 373 17.71 14.87 -16.24
CA LEU A 373 18.11 14.65 -14.83
C LEU A 373 18.14 13.15 -14.48
N LEU A 374 17.20 12.39 -15.04
CA LEU A 374 17.09 10.95 -14.88
C LEU A 374 17.26 10.25 -16.24
N ASN A 375 17.84 9.06 -16.22
CA ASN A 375 17.63 8.11 -17.31
C ASN A 375 16.33 7.30 -17.10
N LYS A 376 15.92 6.53 -18.12
CA LYS A 376 14.66 5.77 -18.09
C LYS A 376 14.61 4.74 -16.95
N GLU A 377 15.73 4.11 -16.64
CA GLU A 377 15.82 3.08 -15.60
C GLU A 377 15.77 3.70 -14.20
N GLU A 378 16.48 4.82 -14.00
CA GLU A 378 16.38 5.61 -12.77
C GLU A 378 14.92 6.07 -12.56
N ALA A 379 14.20 6.49 -13.61
CA ALA A 379 12.79 6.85 -13.51
C ALA A 379 11.88 5.66 -13.11
N ILE A 380 12.11 4.48 -13.67
CA ILE A 380 11.39 3.24 -13.31
C ILE A 380 11.55 2.91 -11.81
N LEU A 381 12.76 3.06 -11.27
CA LEU A 381 13.04 2.78 -9.85
C LEU A 381 12.42 3.80 -8.88
N ARG A 382 12.06 5.00 -9.35
CA ARG A 382 11.50 6.07 -8.51
C ARG A 382 9.99 5.95 -8.30
N VAL A 383 9.29 5.21 -9.15
CA VAL A 383 7.84 5.03 -9.06
C VAL A 383 7.54 3.82 -8.18
N ASP A 384 6.80 4.04 -7.09
CA ASP A 384 6.33 2.93 -6.25
C ASP A 384 5.27 2.11 -7.00
N ALA A 385 5.58 0.83 -7.24
CA ALA A 385 4.69 -0.08 -7.95
C ALA A 385 3.32 -0.22 -7.30
N GLN A 386 3.26 -0.16 -5.96
CA GLN A 386 1.99 -0.30 -5.24
C GLN A 386 1.10 0.94 -5.40
N GLN A 387 1.67 2.12 -5.65
CA GLN A 387 0.91 3.34 -5.88
C GLN A 387 0.18 3.34 -7.24
N LEU A 388 0.65 2.55 -8.23
CA LEU A 388 -0.03 2.46 -9.53
C LEU A 388 -1.47 1.99 -9.40
N ASP A 389 -1.80 1.17 -8.40
CA ASP A 389 -3.16 0.69 -8.16
C ASP A 389 -4.17 1.86 -8.06
N GLN A 390 -3.76 3.00 -7.47
CA GLN A 390 -4.60 4.19 -7.33
C GLN A 390 -4.99 4.82 -8.67
N LEU A 391 -4.25 4.53 -9.74
CA LEU A 391 -4.49 5.06 -11.09
C LEU A 391 -5.28 4.10 -11.98
N LEU A 392 -5.67 2.93 -11.48
CA LEU A 392 -6.32 1.89 -12.29
C LEU A 392 -7.82 1.79 -12.00
N HIS A 393 -8.30 2.42 -10.92
CA HIS A 393 -9.69 2.39 -10.50
C HIS A 393 -10.29 3.81 -10.47
N PRO A 394 -11.60 3.96 -10.70
CA PRO A 394 -12.28 5.23 -10.49
C PRO A 394 -12.08 5.71 -9.06
N THR A 395 -11.81 7.01 -8.87
CA THR A 395 -11.65 7.61 -7.55
C THR A 395 -12.73 8.65 -7.29
N LEU A 396 -13.06 8.89 -6.01
CA LEU A 396 -13.99 9.97 -5.65
C LEU A 396 -13.41 11.33 -6.04
N ASP A 397 -14.26 12.21 -6.57
CA ASP A 397 -13.94 13.62 -6.77
C ASP A 397 -13.61 14.26 -5.39
N PRO A 398 -12.41 14.83 -5.22
CA PRO A 398 -12.03 15.49 -3.97
C PRO A 398 -12.99 16.61 -3.55
N ASN A 399 -13.67 17.25 -4.50
CA ASN A 399 -14.59 18.36 -4.24
C ASN A 399 -16.04 17.93 -4.00
N ALA A 400 -16.35 16.64 -4.09
CA ALA A 400 -17.71 16.15 -3.86
C ALA A 400 -18.04 16.06 -2.36
N GLU A 401 -19.26 16.46 -1.98
CA GLU A 401 -19.77 16.28 -0.61
C GLU A 401 -19.86 14.79 -0.23
N ARG A 402 -19.46 14.46 1.00
CA ARG A 402 -19.41 13.08 1.52
C ARG A 402 -20.25 12.95 2.79
N ASP A 403 -21.40 12.28 2.73
CA ASP A 403 -22.18 11.87 3.92
C ASP A 403 -21.75 10.46 4.34
N ILE A 404 -20.67 10.37 5.13
CA ILE A 404 -20.12 9.08 5.58
C ILE A 404 -21.07 8.44 6.60
N ILE A 405 -21.55 7.23 6.27
CA ILE A 405 -22.51 6.46 7.07
C ILE A 405 -21.90 5.21 7.73
N GLY A 406 -20.65 4.86 7.42
CA GLY A 406 -19.93 3.76 8.03
C GLY A 406 -18.53 3.58 7.46
N ARG A 407 -17.72 2.74 8.12
CA ARG A 407 -16.39 2.33 7.64
C ARG A 407 -16.20 0.82 7.78
N GLY A 408 -15.40 0.25 6.90
CA GLY A 408 -14.93 -1.13 6.94
C GLY A 408 -13.49 -1.23 6.46
N LEU A 409 -13.06 -2.44 6.13
CA LEU A 409 -11.74 -2.71 5.58
C LEU A 409 -11.70 -2.36 4.09
N PRO A 410 -10.66 -1.66 3.61
CA PRO A 410 -10.46 -1.32 2.19
C PRO A 410 -10.01 -2.55 1.39
N SER A 411 -10.95 -3.46 1.13
CA SER A 411 -10.67 -4.82 0.64
C SER A 411 -10.36 -4.90 -0.85
N SER A 412 -10.95 -4.03 -1.66
CA SER A 412 -10.61 -3.87 -3.07
C SER A 412 -10.75 -2.40 -3.46
N PRO A 413 -9.71 -1.78 -4.04
CA PRO A 413 -9.62 -0.35 -4.32
C PRO A 413 -10.70 0.16 -5.29
N GLY A 414 -10.86 1.49 -5.32
CA GLY A 414 -11.75 2.21 -6.23
C GLY A 414 -13.03 2.72 -5.59
N ALA A 415 -13.79 3.52 -6.32
CA ALA A 415 -15.03 4.13 -5.89
C ALA A 415 -16.20 3.73 -6.77
N ALA A 416 -17.32 3.33 -6.16
CA ALA A 416 -18.53 2.93 -6.88
C ALA A 416 -19.79 3.45 -6.21
N SER A 417 -20.72 3.98 -7.01
CA SER A 417 -22.05 4.39 -6.59
C SER A 417 -23.12 3.48 -7.20
N GLY A 418 -24.08 3.06 -6.40
CA GLY A 418 -25.19 2.24 -6.87
C GLY A 418 -26.28 2.04 -5.84
N LYS A 419 -27.41 1.49 -6.28
CA LYS A 419 -28.55 1.16 -5.44
C LYS A 419 -28.29 -0.11 -4.63
N ILE A 420 -28.61 -0.09 -3.34
CA ILE A 420 -28.44 -1.27 -2.48
C ILE A 420 -29.35 -2.40 -2.94
N VAL A 421 -28.78 -3.59 -3.08
CA VAL A 421 -29.47 -4.88 -3.26
C VAL A 421 -28.91 -5.90 -2.26
N PHE A 422 -29.71 -6.86 -1.82
CA PHE A 422 -29.34 -7.78 -0.74
C PHE A 422 -29.14 -9.24 -1.20
N SER A 423 -29.45 -9.54 -2.46
CA SER A 423 -29.18 -10.83 -3.08
C SER A 423 -28.54 -10.69 -4.48
N ALA A 424 -27.87 -11.75 -4.93
CA ALA A 424 -27.30 -11.82 -6.26
C ALA A 424 -28.36 -11.75 -7.37
N ASP A 425 -29.48 -12.45 -7.20
CA ASP A 425 -30.62 -12.41 -8.13
C ASP A 425 -31.21 -11.00 -8.28
N GLU A 426 -31.27 -10.24 -7.18
CA GLU A 426 -31.69 -8.84 -7.21
C GLU A 426 -30.69 -8.00 -7.98
N ALA A 427 -29.39 -8.18 -7.75
CA ALA A 427 -28.36 -7.47 -8.49
C ALA A 427 -28.50 -7.70 -10.01
N GLU A 428 -28.65 -8.94 -10.45
CA GLU A 428 -28.87 -9.27 -11.87
C GLU A 428 -30.15 -8.67 -12.43
N SER A 429 -31.26 -8.81 -11.70
CA SER A 429 -32.58 -8.30 -12.12
C SER A 429 -32.59 -6.78 -12.28
N TRP A 430 -31.89 -6.07 -11.41
CA TRP A 430 -31.79 -4.62 -11.47
C TRP A 430 -30.83 -4.15 -12.57
N VAL A 431 -29.67 -4.81 -12.71
CA VAL A 431 -28.73 -4.51 -13.79
C VAL A 431 -29.33 -4.81 -15.15
N ALA A 432 -30.13 -5.87 -15.30
CA ALA A 432 -30.88 -6.16 -16.52
C ALA A 432 -31.92 -5.07 -16.88
N LYS A 433 -32.34 -4.25 -15.91
CA LYS A 433 -33.19 -3.07 -16.11
C LYS A 433 -32.37 -1.79 -16.36
N GLY A 434 -31.05 -1.87 -16.42
CA GLY A 434 -30.13 -0.76 -16.65
C GLY A 434 -29.74 0.02 -15.39
N GLU A 435 -29.97 -0.53 -14.20
CA GLU A 435 -29.66 0.12 -12.93
C GLU A 435 -28.27 -0.26 -12.42
N LYS A 436 -27.54 0.72 -11.86
CA LYS A 436 -26.29 0.48 -11.13
C LYS A 436 -26.57 0.06 -9.70
N VAL A 437 -25.92 -1.01 -9.23
CA VAL A 437 -26.21 -1.59 -7.91
C VAL A 437 -24.96 -1.82 -7.06
N ILE A 438 -25.13 -1.78 -5.73
CA ILE A 438 -24.13 -2.20 -4.75
C ILE A 438 -24.67 -3.44 -4.03
N LEU A 439 -23.97 -4.56 -4.14
CA LEU A 439 -24.36 -5.80 -3.47
C LEU A 439 -23.96 -5.73 -1.99
N VAL A 440 -24.95 -5.74 -1.12
CA VAL A 440 -24.76 -5.68 0.34
C VAL A 440 -25.09 -7.03 0.95
N ARG A 441 -24.09 -7.65 1.59
CA ARG A 441 -24.23 -8.97 2.23
C ARG A 441 -23.65 -8.96 3.64
N MET A 442 -24.03 -9.92 4.49
CA MET A 442 -23.28 -10.18 5.72
C MET A 442 -21.90 -10.74 5.36
N GLU A 443 -21.89 -11.75 4.52
CA GLU A 443 -20.72 -12.37 3.89
C GLU A 443 -21.16 -12.89 2.50
N THR A 444 -20.23 -13.03 1.57
CA THR A 444 -20.51 -13.57 0.22
C THR A 444 -20.12 -15.04 0.14
N SER A 445 -20.85 -15.84 -0.63
CA SER A 445 -20.49 -17.22 -1.00
C SER A 445 -20.22 -17.35 -2.51
N PRO A 446 -19.73 -18.50 -3.01
CA PRO A 446 -19.60 -18.75 -4.44
C PRO A 446 -20.91 -18.59 -5.24
N GLU A 447 -22.06 -18.74 -4.58
CA GLU A 447 -23.39 -18.54 -5.19
C GLU A 447 -23.67 -17.06 -5.47
N ASP A 448 -23.00 -16.14 -4.77
CA ASP A 448 -23.15 -14.70 -4.95
C ASP A 448 -22.31 -14.15 -6.12
N ILE A 449 -21.46 -14.97 -6.76
CA ILE A 449 -20.48 -14.53 -7.79
C ILE A 449 -21.15 -13.79 -8.95
N SER A 450 -22.29 -14.27 -9.44
CA SER A 450 -22.96 -13.66 -10.57
C SER A 450 -23.49 -12.25 -10.21
N GLY A 451 -24.05 -12.11 -9.02
CA GLY A 451 -24.43 -10.83 -8.42
C GLY A 451 -23.25 -9.88 -8.19
N MET A 452 -22.13 -10.40 -7.69
CA MET A 452 -20.89 -9.63 -7.51
C MET A 452 -20.36 -9.13 -8.87
N HIS A 453 -20.41 -9.98 -9.90
CA HIS A 453 -19.94 -9.68 -11.24
C HIS A 453 -20.80 -8.65 -11.97
N VAL A 454 -22.08 -8.48 -11.64
CA VAL A 454 -22.92 -7.43 -12.25
C VAL A 454 -22.97 -6.13 -11.43
N SER A 455 -22.62 -6.17 -10.14
CA SER A 455 -22.71 -5.00 -9.23
C SER A 455 -21.57 -4.00 -9.42
N GLU A 456 -21.77 -2.70 -9.25
CA GLU A 456 -20.66 -1.72 -9.35
C GLU A 456 -19.65 -1.87 -8.19
N GLY A 457 -20.08 -2.41 -7.06
CA GLY A 457 -19.24 -2.63 -5.88
C GLY A 457 -19.90 -3.54 -4.85
N ILE A 458 -19.10 -4.02 -3.89
CA ILE A 458 -19.51 -5.03 -2.92
C ILE A 458 -19.27 -4.52 -1.50
N LEU A 459 -20.29 -4.59 -0.66
CA LEU A 459 -20.22 -4.22 0.75
C LEU A 459 -20.55 -5.44 1.62
N THR A 460 -19.65 -5.80 2.52
CA THR A 460 -19.90 -6.86 3.51
C THR A 460 -19.71 -6.38 4.94
N THR A 461 -20.61 -6.81 5.83
CA THR A 461 -20.50 -6.47 7.27
C THR A 461 -19.53 -7.37 8.03
N ARG A 462 -19.19 -8.52 7.46
CA ARG A 462 -18.18 -9.47 7.95
C ARG A 462 -17.17 -9.80 6.85
N GLY A 463 -16.05 -10.39 7.24
CA GLY A 463 -14.99 -10.81 6.32
C GLY A 463 -13.79 -9.84 6.28
N GLY A 464 -12.58 -10.41 6.33
CA GLY A 464 -11.33 -9.66 6.25
C GLY A 464 -10.86 -9.38 4.82
N MET A 465 -9.65 -8.82 4.69
CA MET A 465 -8.97 -8.51 3.42
C MET A 465 -8.74 -9.72 2.50
N THR A 466 -8.85 -10.94 3.04
CA THR A 466 -8.69 -12.23 2.35
C THR A 466 -9.99 -13.01 2.23
N SER A 467 -11.12 -12.44 2.63
CA SER A 467 -12.45 -13.07 2.51
C SER A 467 -12.85 -13.32 1.06
N HIS A 468 -13.79 -14.24 0.84
CA HIS A 468 -14.35 -14.51 -0.49
C HIS A 468 -14.73 -13.21 -1.23
N ALA A 469 -15.42 -12.29 -0.54
CA ALA A 469 -15.79 -10.98 -1.09
C ALA A 469 -14.58 -10.18 -1.56
N ALA A 470 -13.57 -10.04 -0.70
CA ALA A 470 -12.37 -9.26 -0.98
C ALA A 470 -11.55 -9.84 -2.14
N VAL A 471 -11.37 -11.16 -2.17
CA VAL A 471 -10.57 -11.86 -3.19
C VAL A 471 -11.26 -11.78 -4.55
N VAL A 472 -12.55 -12.08 -4.62
CA VAL A 472 -13.30 -12.06 -5.87
C VAL A 472 -13.44 -10.62 -6.39
N ALA A 473 -13.75 -9.65 -5.52
CA ALA A 473 -13.84 -8.25 -5.90
C ALA A 473 -12.51 -7.71 -6.45
N ARG A 474 -11.39 -8.04 -5.80
CA ARG A 474 -10.05 -7.63 -6.25
C ARG A 474 -9.65 -8.32 -7.55
N GLY A 475 -10.07 -9.57 -7.74
CA GLY A 475 -9.93 -10.28 -9.01
C GLY A 475 -10.67 -9.59 -10.15
N MET A 476 -11.89 -9.11 -9.88
CA MET A 476 -12.76 -8.41 -10.83
C MET A 476 -12.43 -6.90 -10.99
N GLY A 477 -11.55 -6.35 -10.15
CA GLY A 477 -11.28 -4.90 -10.11
C GLY A 477 -12.48 -4.07 -9.67
N LYS A 478 -13.31 -4.62 -8.78
CA LYS A 478 -14.49 -3.93 -8.25
C LYS A 478 -14.22 -3.36 -6.87
N PRO A 479 -14.67 -2.13 -6.57
CA PRO A 479 -14.61 -1.58 -5.23
C PRO A 479 -15.26 -2.52 -4.21
N CYS A 480 -14.54 -2.83 -3.14
CA CYS A 480 -15.08 -3.63 -2.06
C CYS A 480 -14.65 -3.11 -0.70
N VAL A 481 -15.65 -2.90 0.15
CA VAL A 481 -15.48 -2.64 1.58
C VAL A 481 -15.99 -3.86 2.33
N SER A 482 -15.11 -4.55 3.06
CA SER A 482 -15.49 -5.75 3.82
C SER A 482 -15.36 -5.54 5.31
N GLY A 483 -16.00 -6.40 6.11
CA GLY A 483 -15.84 -6.34 7.57
C GLY A 483 -16.30 -5.02 8.18
N ALA A 484 -17.30 -4.36 7.58
CA ALA A 484 -17.86 -3.13 8.11
C ALA A 484 -18.79 -3.44 9.31
N GLY A 485 -18.17 -3.77 10.45
CA GLY A 485 -18.86 -4.30 11.64
C GLY A 485 -19.85 -3.33 12.29
N ASP A 486 -19.73 -2.04 12.01
CA ASP A 486 -20.66 -1.00 12.48
C ASP A 486 -21.99 -0.98 11.71
N LEU A 487 -22.06 -1.72 10.60
CA LEU A 487 -23.26 -1.88 9.79
C LEU A 487 -23.99 -3.18 10.14
N ARG A 488 -25.32 -3.15 10.08
CA ARG A 488 -26.15 -4.35 10.24
C ARG A 488 -27.10 -4.54 9.07
N VAL A 489 -27.06 -5.73 8.47
CA VAL A 489 -27.98 -6.16 7.41
C VAL A 489 -29.19 -6.86 8.05
N ASP A 490 -30.38 -6.47 7.65
CA ASP A 490 -31.66 -7.11 7.96
C ASP A 490 -32.28 -7.60 6.64
N TYR A 491 -32.13 -8.90 6.37
CA TYR A 491 -32.62 -9.52 5.15
C TYR A 491 -34.15 -9.61 5.08
N ASP A 492 -34.82 -9.83 6.21
CA ASP A 492 -36.28 -9.98 6.25
C ASP A 492 -36.98 -8.70 5.83
N ASN A 493 -36.43 -7.55 6.24
CA ASN A 493 -36.97 -6.24 5.90
C ASN A 493 -36.26 -5.57 4.71
N LYS A 494 -35.22 -6.22 4.15
CA LYS A 494 -34.31 -5.67 3.14
C LYS A 494 -33.79 -4.27 3.50
N LYS A 495 -33.13 -4.18 4.64
CA LYS A 495 -32.57 -2.91 5.15
C LYS A 495 -31.12 -3.04 5.61
N LEU A 496 -30.36 -1.98 5.39
CA LEU A 496 -29.04 -1.75 5.96
C LEU A 496 -29.16 -0.68 7.05
N MET A 497 -28.71 -1.00 8.26
CA MET A 497 -28.65 -0.04 9.37
C MET A 497 -27.24 0.51 9.52
N ALA A 498 -27.11 1.84 9.50
CA ALA A 498 -25.84 2.58 9.47
C ALA A 498 -25.95 3.87 10.29
N LEU A 499 -25.15 4.06 11.35
CA LEU A 499 -25.16 5.26 12.22
C LEU A 499 -26.58 5.76 12.61
N GLY A 500 -27.47 4.84 12.97
CA GLY A 500 -28.87 5.15 13.34
C GLY A 500 -29.81 5.49 12.18
N LYS A 501 -29.32 5.50 10.93
CA LYS A 501 -30.12 5.57 9.69
C LYS A 501 -30.51 4.15 9.24
N SER A 502 -31.67 4.00 8.63
CA SER A 502 -32.18 2.74 8.06
C SER A 502 -32.40 2.91 6.57
N LEU A 503 -31.55 2.25 5.76
CA LEU A 503 -31.50 2.36 4.31
C LEU A 503 -32.16 1.12 3.69
N GLY A 504 -33.20 1.32 2.88
CA GLY A 504 -33.90 0.21 2.22
C GLY A 504 -33.26 -0.21 0.89
N GLU A 505 -33.66 -1.38 0.38
CA GLU A 505 -33.38 -1.80 -1.01
C GLU A 505 -33.69 -0.67 -1.99
N GLY A 506 -32.81 -0.44 -2.95
CA GLY A 506 -32.93 0.64 -3.92
C GLY A 506 -32.36 1.99 -3.49
N THR A 507 -31.99 2.15 -2.21
CA THR A 507 -31.32 3.39 -1.74
C THR A 507 -29.93 3.46 -2.33
N THR A 508 -29.56 4.61 -2.90
CA THR A 508 -28.23 4.80 -3.47
C THR A 508 -27.20 5.04 -2.38
N VAL A 509 -26.09 4.32 -2.47
CA VAL A 509 -24.89 4.51 -1.64
C VAL A 509 -23.67 4.55 -2.54
N THR A 510 -22.61 5.14 -2.01
CA THR A 510 -21.28 5.13 -2.60
C THR A 510 -20.31 4.44 -1.66
N ILE A 511 -19.47 3.55 -2.17
CA ILE A 511 -18.39 2.92 -1.42
C ILE A 511 -17.04 3.37 -1.97
N ASP A 512 -16.11 3.65 -1.08
CA ASP A 512 -14.69 3.86 -1.37
C ASP A 512 -13.91 2.67 -0.83
N GLY A 513 -13.59 1.75 -1.75
CA GLY A 513 -12.81 0.55 -1.47
C GLY A 513 -11.33 0.81 -1.19
N SER A 514 -10.82 2.03 -1.42
CA SER A 514 -9.45 2.42 -1.09
C SER A 514 -9.31 2.89 0.35
N ASN A 515 -10.29 3.64 0.87
CA ASN A 515 -10.30 4.14 2.25
C ASN A 515 -11.23 3.36 3.19
N GLY A 516 -12.01 2.42 2.66
CA GLY A 516 -12.97 1.64 3.44
C GLY A 516 -14.21 2.45 3.86
N GLU A 517 -14.52 3.56 3.17
CA GLU A 517 -15.61 4.46 3.54
C GLU A 517 -16.91 4.09 2.81
N ILE A 518 -18.04 4.23 3.50
CA ILE A 518 -19.38 4.05 2.94
C ILE A 518 -20.15 5.35 3.11
N MET A 519 -20.77 5.84 2.04
CA MET A 519 -21.38 7.16 1.94
C MET A 519 -22.82 7.05 1.44
N LEU A 520 -23.70 7.90 1.96
CA LEU A 520 -25.08 7.99 1.49
C LEU A 520 -25.17 8.81 0.21
N GLY A 521 -25.92 8.32 -0.78
CA GLY A 521 -26.14 9.00 -2.05
C GLY A 521 -25.05 8.72 -3.09
N VAL A 522 -25.13 9.44 -4.21
CA VAL A 522 -24.11 9.39 -5.28
C VAL A 522 -23.04 10.43 -4.95
N VAL A 523 -21.79 9.98 -4.91
CA VAL A 523 -20.62 10.86 -4.84
C VAL A 523 -19.96 10.82 -6.22
N ALA A 524 -19.61 11.99 -6.76
CA ALA A 524 -19.01 12.07 -8.09
C ALA A 524 -17.68 11.31 -8.13
N THR A 525 -17.42 10.58 -9.22
CA THR A 525 -16.18 9.85 -9.48
C THR A 525 -15.44 10.43 -10.68
N ILE A 526 -14.13 10.27 -10.68
CA ILE A 526 -13.24 10.62 -11.78
C ILE A 526 -12.67 9.32 -12.35
N GLU A 527 -12.83 9.11 -13.65
CA GLU A 527 -12.25 7.96 -14.36
C GLU A 527 -10.75 8.18 -14.58
N PRO A 528 -9.91 7.14 -14.40
CA PRO A 528 -8.49 7.26 -14.62
C PRO A 528 -8.14 7.40 -16.12
N GLU A 529 -7.32 8.39 -16.45
CA GLU A 529 -6.71 8.50 -17.78
C GLU A 529 -5.43 7.65 -17.85
N LEU A 530 -5.50 6.49 -18.53
CA LEU A 530 -4.37 5.57 -18.73
C LEU A 530 -3.47 5.97 -19.92
N THR A 531 -3.42 7.26 -20.26
CA THR A 531 -2.66 7.80 -21.41
C THR A 531 -1.67 8.86 -20.94
N GLY A 532 -0.78 9.32 -21.82
CA GLY A 532 0.28 10.27 -21.46
C GLY A 532 1.40 9.62 -20.66
N ASP A 533 1.73 10.20 -19.50
CA ASP A 533 2.88 9.80 -18.67
C ASP A 533 2.83 8.32 -18.24
N PHE A 534 1.65 7.79 -17.96
CA PHE A 534 1.48 6.36 -17.65
C PHE A 534 1.90 5.47 -18.83
N GLY A 535 1.38 5.74 -20.02
CA GLY A 535 1.71 4.97 -21.21
C GLY A 535 3.20 5.03 -21.56
N GLN A 536 3.80 6.21 -21.41
CA GLN A 536 5.23 6.41 -21.64
C GLN A 536 6.10 5.63 -20.64
N LEU A 537 5.79 5.68 -19.35
CA LEU A 537 6.49 4.89 -18.35
C LEU A 537 6.36 3.39 -18.63
N MET A 538 5.14 2.92 -18.95
CA MET A 538 4.89 1.50 -19.21
C MET A 538 5.64 0.98 -20.45
N GLU A 539 5.91 1.83 -21.45
CA GLU A 539 6.80 1.49 -22.57
C GLU A 539 8.24 1.25 -22.10
N TRP A 540 8.76 2.10 -21.19
CA TRP A 540 10.10 1.92 -20.62
C TRP A 540 10.17 0.67 -19.76
N VAL A 541 9.13 0.42 -18.97
CA VAL A 541 8.98 -0.78 -18.13
C VAL A 541 9.06 -2.05 -18.96
N ASP A 542 8.34 -2.13 -20.09
CA ASP A 542 8.38 -3.30 -20.97
C ASP A 542 9.75 -3.50 -21.62
N GLY A 543 10.47 -2.42 -21.92
CA GLY A 543 11.83 -2.49 -22.44
C GLY A 543 12.87 -3.00 -21.43
N ALA A 544 12.60 -2.85 -20.12
CA ALA A 544 13.53 -3.20 -19.05
C ALA A 544 13.27 -4.58 -18.42
N ARG A 545 12.01 -5.02 -18.35
CA ARG A 545 11.64 -6.28 -17.68
C ARG A 545 12.07 -7.51 -18.47
N GLU A 546 12.36 -8.59 -17.75
CA GLU A 546 12.67 -9.91 -18.33
C GLU A 546 11.58 -10.94 -18.05
N LEU A 547 10.88 -10.81 -16.92
CA LEU A 547 9.74 -11.67 -16.60
C LEU A 547 8.58 -11.38 -17.55
N GLY A 548 7.96 -12.45 -18.05
CA GLY A 548 6.67 -12.37 -18.71
C GLY A 548 5.57 -12.03 -17.70
N ILE A 549 4.60 -11.20 -18.10
CA ILE A 549 3.47 -10.86 -17.24
C ILE A 549 2.19 -11.38 -17.87
N ARG A 550 1.58 -12.39 -17.28
CA ARG A 550 0.29 -12.95 -17.69
C ARG A 550 -0.83 -12.54 -16.75
N ALA A 551 -2.06 -12.84 -17.13
CA ALA A 551 -3.23 -12.59 -16.29
C ALA A 551 -3.91 -13.88 -15.81
N ASN A 552 -4.52 -13.78 -14.63
CA ASN A 552 -5.53 -14.70 -14.15
C ASN A 552 -6.87 -14.18 -14.68
N ALA A 553 -7.38 -14.78 -15.76
CA ALA A 553 -8.55 -14.30 -16.47
C ALA A 553 -9.38 -15.47 -17.01
N GLU A 554 -10.70 -15.35 -16.87
CA GLU A 554 -11.64 -16.46 -17.05
C GLU A 554 -12.82 -16.06 -17.91
N THR A 555 -13.22 -14.79 -17.84
CA THR A 555 -14.25 -14.22 -18.70
C THR A 555 -13.64 -13.47 -19.89
N PRO A 556 -14.39 -13.31 -20.99
CA PRO A 556 -13.98 -12.46 -22.11
C PRO A 556 -13.63 -11.04 -21.68
N MET A 557 -14.38 -10.46 -20.73
CA MET A 557 -14.14 -9.11 -20.23
C MET A 557 -12.80 -9.03 -19.48
N ASP A 558 -12.53 -9.97 -18.57
CA ASP A 558 -11.26 -10.00 -17.84
C ASP A 558 -10.07 -10.16 -18.77
N ALA A 559 -10.21 -11.03 -19.78
CA ALA A 559 -9.17 -11.27 -20.79
C ALA A 559 -8.91 -10.00 -21.62
N ALA A 560 -9.96 -9.30 -22.05
CA ALA A 560 -9.82 -8.06 -22.81
C ALA A 560 -9.16 -6.95 -21.97
N THR A 561 -9.59 -6.77 -20.72
CA THR A 561 -9.00 -5.83 -19.76
C THR A 561 -7.53 -6.15 -19.50
N ALA A 562 -7.19 -7.42 -19.26
CA ALA A 562 -5.82 -7.86 -19.07
C ALA A 562 -4.93 -7.55 -20.28
N ARG A 563 -5.42 -7.83 -21.49
CA ARG A 563 -4.71 -7.53 -22.74
C ARG A 563 -4.52 -6.02 -22.92
N GLN A 564 -5.51 -5.20 -22.59
CA GLN A 564 -5.40 -3.74 -22.61
C GLN A 564 -4.33 -3.22 -21.63
N PHE A 565 -4.20 -3.84 -20.47
CA PHE A 565 -3.13 -3.53 -19.50
C PHE A 565 -1.77 -4.14 -19.86
N GLY A 566 -1.64 -4.80 -21.02
CA GLY A 566 -0.37 -5.33 -21.53
C GLY A 566 -0.02 -6.74 -21.05
N ALA A 567 -1.00 -7.55 -20.65
CA ALA A 567 -0.75 -8.96 -20.34
C ALA A 567 -0.34 -9.74 -21.60
N GLU A 568 0.68 -10.59 -21.46
CA GLU A 568 1.28 -11.42 -22.51
C GLU A 568 0.67 -12.83 -22.56
N GLY A 569 -0.61 -12.91 -22.23
CA GLY A 569 -1.39 -14.15 -22.19
C GLY A 569 -2.07 -14.40 -20.85
N ILE A 570 -2.66 -15.58 -20.72
CA ILE A 570 -3.36 -16.03 -19.50
C ILE A 570 -2.49 -17.09 -18.83
N GLY A 571 -2.14 -16.88 -17.56
CA GLY A 571 -1.38 -17.84 -16.76
C GLY A 571 -2.27 -18.72 -15.88
N LEU A 572 -3.54 -18.34 -15.71
CA LEU A 572 -4.56 -19.12 -15.03
C LEU A 572 -5.97 -18.74 -15.50
N SER A 573 -6.63 -19.64 -16.20
CA SER A 573 -8.08 -19.62 -16.44
C SER A 573 -8.72 -20.75 -15.62
N ARG A 574 -9.46 -20.39 -14.57
CA ARG A 574 -10.23 -21.32 -13.72
C ARG A 574 -11.51 -21.73 -14.42
N THR A 575 -11.67 -23.02 -14.66
CA THR A 575 -12.84 -23.54 -15.37
C THR A 575 -14.09 -23.67 -14.50
N GLU A 576 -13.89 -23.65 -13.19
CA GLU A 576 -14.95 -23.68 -12.17
C GLU A 576 -15.99 -22.60 -12.39
N HIS A 577 -15.53 -21.36 -12.60
CA HIS A 577 -16.40 -20.19 -12.69
C HIS A 577 -17.24 -20.21 -13.96
N MET A 578 -16.79 -20.95 -14.99
CA MET A 578 -17.56 -21.18 -16.21
C MET A 578 -18.79 -22.09 -15.98
N PHE A 579 -18.93 -22.73 -14.81
CA PHE A 579 -20.06 -23.61 -14.50
C PHE A 579 -21.11 -22.96 -13.59
N PHE A 580 -20.84 -21.81 -12.97
CA PHE A 580 -21.75 -21.19 -12.01
C PHE A 580 -22.93 -20.46 -12.64
N ASP A 581 -22.87 -20.16 -13.94
CA ASP A 581 -24.02 -19.57 -14.66
C ASP A 581 -25.30 -20.41 -14.45
N PRO A 582 -26.47 -19.80 -14.19
CA PRO A 582 -27.72 -20.50 -13.87
C PRO A 582 -28.14 -21.57 -14.89
N ALA A 583 -27.84 -21.38 -16.18
CA ALA A 583 -28.16 -22.38 -17.20
C ALA A 583 -27.20 -23.58 -17.16
N ARG A 584 -25.97 -23.38 -16.69
CA ARG A 584 -24.89 -24.37 -16.68
C ARG A 584 -24.85 -25.16 -15.37
N ILE A 585 -25.08 -24.48 -14.24
CA ILE A 585 -25.04 -25.08 -12.91
C ILE A 585 -26.05 -26.23 -12.78
N VAL A 586 -27.18 -26.15 -13.47
CA VAL A 586 -28.19 -27.22 -13.54
C VAL A 586 -27.61 -28.50 -14.16
N HIS A 587 -26.82 -28.38 -15.23
CA HIS A 587 -26.18 -29.53 -15.88
C HIS A 587 -25.02 -30.07 -15.05
N MET A 588 -24.30 -29.20 -14.35
CA MET A 588 -23.27 -29.60 -13.39
C MET A 588 -23.88 -30.41 -12.23
N ARG A 589 -24.99 -29.94 -11.66
CA ARG A 589 -25.74 -30.66 -10.61
C ARG A 589 -26.32 -31.99 -11.11
N GLN A 590 -26.80 -32.05 -12.36
CA GLN A 590 -27.20 -33.31 -13.01
C GLN A 590 -26.04 -34.31 -13.08
N MET A 591 -24.83 -33.84 -13.40
CA MET A 591 -23.63 -34.68 -13.42
C MET A 591 -23.29 -35.21 -12.01
N ILE A 592 -23.37 -34.36 -10.99
CA ILE A 592 -23.05 -34.74 -9.60
C ILE A 592 -24.01 -35.78 -9.03
N LEU A 593 -25.30 -35.71 -9.41
CA LEU A 593 -26.35 -36.62 -8.97
C LEU A 593 -26.41 -37.94 -9.75
N ALA A 594 -25.69 -38.06 -10.87
CA ALA A 594 -25.73 -39.24 -11.71
C ALA A 594 -25.07 -40.45 -11.02
N THR A 595 -25.77 -41.59 -11.05
CA THR A 595 -25.36 -42.82 -10.33
C THR A 595 -24.41 -43.71 -11.12
N ASP A 596 -24.23 -43.46 -12.42
CA ASP A 596 -23.31 -44.19 -13.29
C ASP A 596 -22.62 -43.27 -14.31
N GLU A 597 -21.57 -43.80 -14.94
CA GLU A 597 -20.76 -43.06 -15.93
C GLU A 597 -21.57 -42.64 -17.16
N ALA A 598 -22.52 -43.47 -17.62
CA ALA A 598 -23.30 -43.16 -18.82
C ALA A 598 -24.22 -41.95 -18.60
N ALA A 599 -24.84 -41.86 -17.42
CA ALA A 599 -25.62 -40.71 -17.01
C ALA A 599 -24.74 -39.46 -16.80
N ARG A 600 -23.55 -39.59 -16.21
CA ARG A 600 -22.59 -38.48 -16.08
C ARG A 600 -22.17 -37.92 -17.44
N ARG A 601 -21.79 -38.77 -18.39
CA ARG A 601 -21.44 -38.37 -19.76
C ARG A 601 -22.56 -37.60 -20.45
N LYS A 602 -23.81 -38.07 -20.32
CA LYS A 602 -24.97 -37.36 -20.88
C LYS A 602 -25.19 -35.96 -20.29
N ALA A 603 -24.85 -35.75 -19.02
CA ALA A 603 -24.89 -34.43 -18.40
C ALA A 603 -23.71 -33.55 -18.88
N LEU A 604 -22.51 -34.12 -18.97
CA LEU A 604 -21.30 -33.46 -19.48
C LEU A 604 -21.44 -33.02 -20.95
N ASP A 605 -22.10 -33.82 -21.80
CA ASP A 605 -22.37 -33.46 -23.20
C ASP A 605 -23.18 -32.16 -23.34
N LYS A 606 -23.99 -31.81 -22.33
CA LYS A 606 -24.73 -30.54 -22.30
C LYS A 606 -23.86 -29.36 -21.87
N LEU A 607 -22.80 -29.60 -21.09
CA LEU A 607 -21.83 -28.59 -20.66
C LEU A 607 -20.81 -28.27 -21.75
N LEU A 608 -20.43 -29.27 -22.56
CA LEU A 608 -19.47 -29.15 -23.66
C LEU A 608 -19.67 -27.91 -24.55
N PRO A 609 -20.87 -27.62 -25.11
CA PRO A 609 -21.04 -26.47 -26.00
C PRO A 609 -20.81 -25.11 -25.31
N TYR A 610 -21.13 -25.01 -24.01
CA TYR A 610 -20.92 -23.78 -23.25
C TYR A 610 -19.43 -23.51 -23.05
N GLN A 611 -18.68 -24.48 -22.52
CA GLN A 611 -17.24 -24.33 -22.31
C GLN A 611 -16.49 -24.10 -23.63
N ARG A 612 -16.87 -24.81 -24.70
CA ARG A 612 -16.26 -24.61 -26.01
C ARG A 612 -16.42 -23.18 -26.51
N GLU A 613 -17.59 -22.58 -26.30
CA GLU A 613 -17.82 -21.18 -26.68
C GLU A 613 -16.99 -20.22 -25.83
N ASP A 614 -16.90 -20.43 -24.52
CA ASP A 614 -16.08 -19.59 -23.64
C ASP A 614 -14.60 -19.63 -24.06
N PHE A 615 -14.05 -20.83 -24.30
CA PHE A 615 -12.66 -20.97 -24.76
C PHE A 615 -12.45 -20.37 -26.13
N LEU A 616 -13.42 -20.50 -27.05
CA LEU A 616 -13.34 -19.86 -28.36
C LEU A 616 -13.25 -18.33 -28.23
N GLN A 617 -14.02 -17.72 -27.31
CA GLN A 617 -13.97 -16.29 -27.05
C GLN A 617 -12.64 -15.88 -26.41
N LEU A 618 -12.18 -16.63 -25.40
CA LEU A 618 -10.88 -16.38 -24.77
C LEU A 618 -9.73 -16.46 -25.77
N PHE A 619 -9.71 -17.47 -26.64
CA PHE A 619 -8.67 -17.64 -27.65
C PHE A 619 -8.68 -16.53 -28.71
N LYS A 620 -9.86 -16.04 -29.14
CA LYS A 620 -9.94 -14.87 -30.02
C LYS A 620 -9.38 -13.61 -29.36
N ILE A 621 -9.74 -13.39 -28.09
CA ILE A 621 -9.30 -12.22 -27.34
C ILE A 621 -7.81 -12.28 -27.06
N MET A 622 -7.25 -13.48 -26.87
CA MET A 622 -5.83 -13.73 -26.65
C MET A 622 -5.13 -14.27 -27.91
N ALA A 623 -5.58 -13.85 -29.10
CA ALA A 623 -4.96 -14.26 -30.35
C ALA A 623 -3.43 -14.03 -30.33
N ASP A 624 -2.69 -15.03 -30.78
CA ASP A 624 -1.22 -15.13 -30.78
C ASP A 624 -0.55 -15.11 -29.40
N LEU A 625 -1.34 -15.26 -28.33
CA LEU A 625 -0.86 -15.34 -26.96
C LEU A 625 -1.20 -16.69 -26.31
N PRO A 626 -0.38 -17.13 -25.36
CA PRO A 626 -0.61 -18.38 -24.64
C PRO A 626 -1.74 -18.26 -23.62
N VAL A 627 -2.55 -19.32 -23.52
CA VAL A 627 -3.71 -19.38 -22.62
C VAL A 627 -3.65 -20.65 -21.78
N THR A 628 -3.28 -20.50 -20.51
CA THR A 628 -3.21 -21.58 -19.53
C THR A 628 -4.56 -21.83 -18.88
N ILE A 629 -5.15 -23.00 -19.13
CA ILE A 629 -6.47 -23.39 -18.65
C ILE A 629 -6.30 -24.47 -17.58
N ARG A 630 -6.80 -24.19 -16.37
CA ARG A 630 -6.80 -25.14 -15.27
C ARG A 630 -8.07 -25.98 -15.31
N LEU A 631 -7.90 -27.29 -15.35
CA LEU A 631 -9.01 -28.24 -15.27
C LEU A 631 -9.71 -28.17 -13.90
N LEU A 632 -10.90 -28.77 -13.80
CA LEU A 632 -11.77 -28.65 -12.64
C LEU A 632 -11.04 -28.99 -11.34
N ASP A 633 -11.04 -28.05 -10.40
CA ASP A 633 -10.31 -28.08 -9.14
C ASP A 633 -11.16 -28.30 -7.87
N PRO A 634 -12.32 -27.66 -7.63
CA PRO A 634 -13.03 -27.71 -6.36
C PRO A 634 -13.74 -29.05 -6.17
N PRO A 635 -14.00 -29.42 -4.91
CA PRO A 635 -14.81 -30.59 -4.60
C PRO A 635 -16.25 -30.41 -5.08
N LEU A 636 -16.91 -31.53 -5.39
CA LEU A 636 -18.25 -31.52 -5.99
C LEU A 636 -19.34 -30.95 -5.07
N ASN A 637 -19.11 -30.92 -3.76
CA ASN A 637 -20.07 -30.38 -2.79
C ASN A 637 -20.27 -28.86 -2.93
N GLU A 638 -19.29 -28.11 -3.44
CA GLU A 638 -19.39 -26.66 -3.67
C GLU A 638 -20.46 -26.30 -4.73
N PHE A 639 -20.80 -27.23 -5.63
CA PHE A 639 -21.85 -27.00 -6.64
C PHE A 639 -23.25 -27.42 -6.16
N LEU A 640 -23.36 -28.04 -4.99
CA LEU A 640 -24.62 -28.53 -4.44
C LEU A 640 -25.29 -27.49 -3.54
N PRO A 641 -26.60 -27.27 -3.70
CA PRO A 641 -27.34 -26.22 -2.99
C PRO A 641 -27.31 -26.40 -1.47
N HIS A 642 -27.40 -25.30 -0.74
CA HIS A 642 -27.40 -25.31 0.73
C HIS A 642 -28.80 -25.22 1.32
N SER A 643 -29.72 -24.51 0.65
CA SER A 643 -31.07 -24.34 1.15
C SER A 643 -32.00 -25.48 0.73
N LEU A 644 -33.07 -25.65 1.51
CA LEU A 644 -34.07 -26.69 1.32
C LEU A 644 -34.87 -26.47 0.02
N GLU A 645 -35.17 -25.21 -0.29
CA GLU A 645 -35.89 -24.76 -1.48
C GLU A 645 -35.04 -24.98 -2.75
N GLU A 646 -33.75 -24.64 -2.71
CA GLU A 646 -32.85 -24.92 -3.83
C GLU A 646 -32.65 -26.43 -4.06
N MET A 647 -32.61 -27.24 -3.00
CA MET A 647 -32.56 -28.70 -3.14
C MET A 647 -33.79 -29.23 -3.88
N GLU A 648 -34.97 -28.61 -3.68
CA GLU A 648 -36.20 -28.94 -4.41
C GLU A 648 -36.10 -28.57 -5.90
N ASP A 649 -35.55 -27.39 -6.21
CA ASP A 649 -35.33 -26.96 -7.58
C ASP A 649 -34.31 -27.85 -8.32
N VAL A 650 -33.23 -28.22 -7.64
CA VAL A 650 -32.23 -29.14 -8.18
C VAL A 650 -32.81 -30.52 -8.42
N ALA A 651 -33.59 -31.04 -7.47
CA ALA A 651 -34.29 -32.31 -7.63
C ALA A 651 -35.22 -32.29 -8.85
N LYS A 652 -36.01 -31.22 -9.00
CA LYS A 652 -36.92 -31.02 -10.13
C LYS A 652 -36.18 -30.91 -11.46
N ALA A 653 -35.09 -30.13 -11.51
CA ALA A 653 -34.30 -29.94 -12.72
C ALA A 653 -33.49 -31.18 -13.12
N ALA A 654 -33.05 -31.98 -12.14
CA ALA A 654 -32.33 -33.23 -12.37
C ALA A 654 -33.25 -34.45 -12.61
N GLY A 655 -34.56 -34.31 -12.37
CA GLY A 655 -35.49 -35.43 -12.39
C GLY A 655 -35.22 -36.44 -11.26
N ALA A 656 -34.71 -35.97 -10.13
CA ALA A 656 -34.37 -36.74 -8.93
C ALA A 656 -35.33 -36.41 -7.78
N ASP A 657 -35.31 -37.23 -6.72
CA ASP A 657 -36.00 -36.93 -5.46
C ASP A 657 -35.12 -36.01 -4.59
N VAL A 658 -35.73 -35.09 -3.85
CA VAL A 658 -35.06 -34.20 -2.88
C VAL A 658 -34.29 -35.00 -1.84
N ALA A 659 -34.81 -36.17 -1.45
CA ALA A 659 -34.13 -37.10 -0.57
C ALA A 659 -32.81 -37.62 -1.17
N ALA A 660 -32.76 -37.85 -2.49
CA ALA A 660 -31.55 -38.27 -3.19
C ALA A 660 -30.51 -37.13 -3.26
N VAL A 661 -30.96 -35.89 -3.48
CA VAL A 661 -30.09 -34.70 -3.44
C VAL A 661 -29.45 -34.53 -2.06
N ARG A 662 -30.25 -34.67 -0.99
CA ARG A 662 -29.74 -34.63 0.40
C ARG A 662 -28.76 -35.74 0.70
N ALA A 663 -29.09 -36.98 0.30
CA ALA A 663 -28.20 -38.12 0.51
C ALA A 663 -26.87 -37.92 -0.20
N ARG A 664 -26.89 -37.41 -1.45
CA ARG A 664 -25.69 -37.11 -2.22
C ARG A 664 -24.88 -35.97 -1.61
N LYS A 665 -25.53 -34.90 -1.13
CA LYS A 665 -24.84 -33.82 -0.42
C LYS A 665 -24.12 -34.33 0.83
N LEU A 666 -24.80 -35.15 1.64
CA LEU A 666 -24.19 -35.74 2.83
C LEU A 666 -23.02 -36.69 2.51
N GLU A 667 -23.11 -37.41 1.39
CA GLU A 667 -22.02 -38.29 0.91
C GLU A 667 -20.78 -37.51 0.46
N LEU A 668 -20.98 -36.34 -0.14
CA LEU A 668 -19.92 -35.47 -0.64
C LEU A 668 -19.45 -34.45 0.40
N ASP A 669 -20.05 -34.42 1.58
CA ASP A 669 -19.68 -33.50 2.64
C ASP A 669 -18.34 -33.92 3.26
N GLU A 670 -17.39 -32.99 3.29
CA GLU A 670 -16.03 -33.27 3.76
C GLU A 670 -15.69 -32.36 4.94
N ALA A 671 -14.99 -32.91 5.93
CA ALA A 671 -14.57 -32.14 7.10
C ALA A 671 -13.54 -31.04 6.75
N ASN A 672 -12.72 -31.26 5.72
CA ASN A 672 -11.72 -30.29 5.24
C ASN A 672 -11.70 -30.28 3.70
N PRO A 673 -12.64 -29.56 3.05
CA PRO A 673 -12.79 -29.57 1.59
C PRO A 673 -11.52 -29.18 0.82
N MET A 674 -10.69 -28.30 1.39
CA MET A 674 -9.42 -27.86 0.80
C MET A 674 -8.44 -29.03 0.53
N LEU A 675 -8.46 -30.08 1.36
CA LEU A 675 -7.57 -31.25 1.22
C LEU A 675 -8.29 -32.51 0.74
N GLY A 676 -9.55 -32.39 0.29
CA GLY A 676 -10.46 -33.49 0.03
C GLY A 676 -10.43 -34.06 -1.40
N HIS A 677 -11.58 -34.57 -1.85
CA HIS A 677 -11.79 -35.21 -3.15
C HIS A 677 -12.00 -34.18 -4.26
N ARG A 678 -10.90 -33.55 -4.66
CA ARG A 678 -10.89 -32.43 -5.60
C ARG A 678 -9.71 -32.52 -6.58
N GLY A 679 -9.62 -31.61 -7.55
CA GLY A 679 -8.51 -31.50 -8.50
C GLY A 679 -8.23 -32.79 -9.27
N CYS A 680 -6.94 -33.13 -9.42
CA CYS A 680 -6.54 -34.36 -10.12
C CYS A 680 -7.18 -35.63 -9.56
N ARG A 681 -7.51 -35.68 -8.27
CA ARG A 681 -8.12 -36.85 -7.63
C ARG A 681 -9.52 -37.08 -8.17
N LEU A 682 -10.25 -35.99 -8.39
CA LEU A 682 -11.57 -36.02 -9.02
C LEU A 682 -11.47 -36.46 -10.48
N GLY A 683 -10.50 -35.92 -11.23
CA GLY A 683 -10.22 -36.32 -12.61
C GLY A 683 -9.78 -37.78 -12.76
N ILE A 684 -9.13 -38.37 -11.74
CA ILE A 684 -8.76 -39.79 -11.74
C ILE A 684 -9.97 -40.68 -11.47
N THR A 685 -10.84 -40.30 -10.53
CA THR A 685 -12.05 -41.08 -10.21
C THR A 685 -13.15 -40.96 -11.26
N TYR A 686 -13.23 -39.81 -11.92
CA TYR A 686 -14.22 -39.50 -12.96
C TYR A 686 -13.52 -38.89 -14.20
N PRO A 687 -12.75 -39.70 -14.96
CA PRO A 687 -11.99 -39.22 -16.12
C PRO A 687 -12.83 -38.50 -17.17
N GLU A 688 -14.12 -38.86 -17.29
CA GLU A 688 -15.07 -38.25 -18.21
C GLU A 688 -15.22 -36.73 -18.03
N ILE A 689 -14.98 -36.20 -16.81
CA ILE A 689 -15.00 -34.75 -16.56
C ILE A 689 -13.86 -34.07 -17.32
N TYR A 690 -12.63 -34.56 -17.16
CA TYR A 690 -11.45 -33.99 -17.81
C TYR A 690 -11.43 -34.30 -19.31
N GLU A 691 -12.04 -35.40 -19.75
CA GLU A 691 -12.27 -35.67 -21.18
C GLU A 691 -13.16 -34.59 -21.81
N MET A 692 -14.26 -34.21 -21.16
CA MET A 692 -15.16 -33.17 -21.66
C MET A 692 -14.45 -31.82 -21.73
N GLN A 693 -13.72 -31.43 -20.69
CA GLN A 693 -12.98 -30.16 -20.67
C GLN A 693 -11.87 -30.13 -21.73
N ALA A 694 -11.07 -31.20 -21.85
CA ALA A 694 -10.05 -31.31 -22.89
C ALA A 694 -10.67 -31.22 -24.29
N ARG A 695 -11.82 -31.89 -24.51
CA ARG A 695 -12.56 -31.80 -25.77
C ARG A 695 -13.02 -30.38 -26.06
N ALA A 696 -13.58 -29.67 -25.07
CA ALA A 696 -14.00 -28.28 -25.22
C ALA A 696 -12.84 -27.37 -25.64
N ILE A 697 -11.68 -27.50 -24.96
CA ILE A 697 -10.45 -26.76 -25.25
C ILE A 697 -9.98 -27.02 -26.69
N PHE A 698 -9.88 -28.30 -27.07
CA PHE A 698 -9.31 -28.67 -28.38
C PHE A 698 -10.28 -28.41 -29.54
N GLU A 699 -11.59 -28.54 -29.35
CA GLU A 699 -12.57 -28.16 -30.38
C GLU A 699 -12.57 -26.65 -30.61
N ALA A 700 -12.45 -25.84 -29.54
CA ALA A 700 -12.29 -24.40 -29.66
C ALA A 700 -10.96 -24.04 -30.36
N THR A 701 -9.87 -24.72 -30.01
CA THR A 701 -8.56 -24.54 -30.67
C THR A 701 -8.64 -24.88 -32.16
N ALA A 702 -9.28 -26.00 -32.51
CA ALA A 702 -9.48 -26.41 -33.90
C ALA A 702 -10.28 -25.37 -34.70
N ALA A 703 -11.28 -24.73 -34.09
CA ALA A 703 -12.05 -23.67 -34.72
C ALA A 703 -11.20 -22.42 -35.01
N ILE A 704 -10.31 -22.02 -34.10
CA ILE A 704 -9.33 -20.93 -34.29
C ILE A 704 -8.37 -21.24 -35.44
N VAL A 705 -7.77 -22.44 -35.43
CA VAL A 705 -6.82 -22.88 -36.45
C VAL A 705 -7.46 -22.92 -37.84
N LYS A 706 -8.71 -23.38 -37.95
CA LYS A 706 -9.49 -23.34 -39.21
C LYS A 706 -9.80 -21.93 -39.69
N GLY A 707 -9.91 -20.98 -38.76
CA GLY A 707 -10.07 -19.55 -39.06
C GLY A 707 -8.80 -18.89 -39.61
N GLY A 708 -7.64 -19.55 -39.53
CA GLY A 708 -6.34 -19.00 -39.94
C GLY A 708 -5.65 -18.17 -38.85
N GLU A 709 -6.17 -18.19 -37.62
CA GLU A 709 -5.59 -17.56 -36.44
C GLU A 709 -4.75 -18.57 -35.65
N THR A 710 -3.86 -18.09 -34.77
CA THR A 710 -3.04 -18.97 -33.91
C THR A 710 -3.31 -18.75 -32.44
N VAL A 711 -3.22 -19.83 -31.67
CA VAL A 711 -3.32 -19.82 -30.21
C VAL A 711 -2.45 -20.93 -29.64
N GLU A 712 -1.88 -20.68 -28.46
CA GLU A 712 -1.07 -21.66 -27.72
C GLU A 712 -1.83 -22.11 -26.46
N PRO A 713 -2.73 -23.11 -26.56
CA PRO A 713 -3.45 -23.63 -25.41
C PRO A 713 -2.50 -24.43 -24.51
N GLU A 714 -2.49 -24.09 -23.23
CA GLU A 714 -1.74 -24.81 -22.19
C GLU A 714 -2.74 -25.45 -21.22
N VAL A 715 -2.77 -26.79 -21.15
CA VAL A 715 -3.69 -27.51 -20.25
C VAL A 715 -2.98 -27.80 -18.93
N MET A 716 -3.53 -27.29 -17.84
CA MET A 716 -2.96 -27.41 -16.50
C MET A 716 -3.79 -28.31 -15.60
N ILE A 717 -3.14 -29.31 -15.00
CA ILE A 717 -3.76 -30.22 -14.03
C ILE A 717 -3.51 -29.70 -12.60
N PRO A 718 -4.56 -29.48 -11.78
CA PRO A 718 -4.42 -29.05 -10.39
C PRO A 718 -4.12 -30.21 -9.43
N LEU A 719 -3.55 -29.89 -8.27
CA LEU A 719 -3.42 -30.69 -7.06
C LEU A 719 -2.59 -31.97 -7.16
N ILE A 720 -1.70 -32.06 -8.16
CA ILE A 720 -0.78 -33.19 -8.35
C ILE A 720 0.17 -33.31 -7.16
N VAL A 721 0.38 -34.53 -6.67
CA VAL A 721 1.42 -34.81 -5.66
C VAL A 721 2.58 -35.67 -6.18
N ASP A 722 2.39 -36.37 -7.31
CA ASP A 722 3.41 -37.24 -7.90
C ASP A 722 3.20 -37.48 -9.41
N LYS A 723 4.25 -37.99 -10.07
CA LYS A 723 4.28 -38.30 -11.49
C LYS A 723 3.17 -39.27 -11.96
N PRO A 724 2.83 -40.35 -11.25
CA PRO A 724 1.81 -41.29 -11.73
C PRO A 724 0.41 -40.67 -11.90
N GLU A 725 0.03 -39.74 -11.03
CA GLU A 725 -1.25 -39.00 -11.14
C GLU A 725 -1.23 -38.14 -12.40
N PHE A 726 -0.14 -37.39 -12.60
CA PHE A 726 0.03 -36.51 -13.76
C PHE A 726 0.02 -37.32 -15.07
N ASP A 727 0.82 -38.38 -15.16
CA ASP A 727 0.91 -39.24 -16.35
C ASP A 727 -0.43 -39.89 -16.72
N MET A 728 -1.24 -40.26 -15.74
CA MET A 728 -2.54 -40.86 -15.98
C MET A 728 -3.48 -39.87 -16.67
N LEU A 729 -3.53 -38.64 -16.17
CA LEU A 729 -4.40 -37.59 -16.70
C LEU A 729 -3.87 -37.00 -18.01
N LYS A 730 -2.55 -36.85 -18.16
CA LYS A 730 -1.95 -36.44 -19.44
C LYS A 730 -2.33 -37.42 -20.56
N LYS A 731 -2.32 -38.74 -20.31
CA LYS A 731 -2.77 -39.73 -21.31
C LYS A 731 -4.23 -39.54 -21.72
N VAL A 732 -5.10 -39.12 -20.80
CA VAL A 732 -6.50 -38.82 -21.12
C VAL A 732 -6.58 -37.59 -22.03
N ILE A 733 -5.89 -36.50 -21.67
CA ILE A 733 -5.84 -35.26 -22.45
C ILE A 733 -5.27 -35.51 -23.85
N ASP A 734 -4.11 -36.17 -23.95
CA ASP A 734 -3.43 -36.44 -25.22
C ASP A 734 -4.26 -37.36 -26.14
N ARG A 735 -5.04 -38.29 -25.56
CA ARG A 735 -5.97 -39.12 -26.33
C ARG A 735 -7.10 -38.27 -26.92
N VAL A 736 -7.73 -37.42 -26.12
CA VAL A 736 -8.82 -36.56 -26.58
C VAL A 736 -8.34 -35.55 -27.62
N ALA A 737 -7.15 -34.99 -27.48
CA ALA A 737 -6.53 -34.13 -28.49
C ALA A 737 -6.48 -34.84 -29.86
N LYS A 738 -5.96 -36.07 -29.90
CA LYS A 738 -5.89 -36.89 -31.13
C LYS A 738 -7.27 -37.19 -31.72
N GLU A 739 -8.26 -37.46 -30.87
CA GLU A 739 -9.64 -37.68 -31.33
C GLU A 739 -10.19 -36.43 -32.02
N VAL A 740 -9.92 -35.23 -31.48
CA VAL A 740 -10.34 -33.95 -32.07
C VAL A 740 -9.55 -33.65 -33.35
N GLU A 741 -8.23 -33.87 -33.38
CA GLU A 741 -7.41 -33.70 -34.59
C GLU A 741 -7.96 -34.52 -35.77
N VAL A 742 -8.31 -35.78 -35.52
CA VAL A 742 -8.90 -36.67 -36.53
C VAL A 742 -10.29 -36.21 -36.95
N ALA A 743 -11.14 -35.82 -36.00
CA ALA A 743 -12.50 -35.39 -36.28
C ALA A 743 -12.55 -34.07 -37.07
N GLU A 744 -11.68 -33.13 -36.72
CA GLU A 744 -11.65 -31.79 -37.29
C GLU A 744 -10.71 -31.67 -38.50
N GLY A 745 -9.80 -32.62 -38.70
CA GLY A 745 -8.83 -32.60 -39.81
C GLY A 745 -7.76 -31.52 -39.66
N VAL A 746 -7.34 -31.24 -38.42
CA VAL A 746 -6.31 -30.22 -38.08
C VAL A 746 -5.22 -30.84 -37.21
N THR A 747 -4.05 -30.22 -37.17
CA THR A 747 -3.00 -30.53 -36.17
C THR A 747 -3.07 -29.52 -35.05
N LEU A 748 -3.10 -29.98 -33.82
CA LEU A 748 -3.19 -29.14 -32.63
C LEU A 748 -1.83 -29.05 -31.95
N ASN A 749 -1.34 -27.82 -31.76
CA ASN A 749 -0.19 -27.56 -30.91
C ASN A 749 -0.70 -27.16 -29.53
N TYR A 750 -0.23 -27.83 -28.48
CA TYR A 750 -0.62 -27.56 -27.09
C TYR A 750 0.47 -28.06 -26.13
N LEU A 751 0.47 -27.54 -24.91
CA LEU A 751 1.31 -28.03 -23.81
C LEU A 751 0.45 -28.63 -22.71
N VAL A 752 0.95 -29.68 -22.04
CA VAL A 752 0.34 -30.20 -20.80
C VAL A 752 1.32 -30.03 -19.64
N GLY A 753 0.86 -29.34 -18.61
CA GLY A 753 1.64 -29.04 -17.41
C GLY A 753 0.81 -29.20 -16.15
N THR A 754 1.40 -28.86 -15.02
CA THR A 754 0.76 -29.02 -13.72
C THR A 754 0.89 -27.79 -12.86
N MET A 755 -0.09 -27.61 -11.99
CA MET A 755 0.06 -26.73 -10.86
C MET A 755 1.00 -27.40 -9.82
N ILE A 756 1.94 -26.64 -9.28
CA ILE A 756 2.83 -27.03 -8.18
C ILE A 756 2.38 -26.26 -6.95
N GLU A 757 1.46 -26.87 -6.20
CA GLU A 757 0.74 -26.20 -5.11
C GLU A 757 0.69 -27.02 -3.81
N LEU A 758 1.36 -28.17 -3.80
CA LEU A 758 1.54 -28.99 -2.61
C LEU A 758 3.03 -29.20 -2.32
N PRO A 759 3.45 -29.24 -1.04
CA PRO A 759 4.85 -29.42 -0.67
C PRO A 759 5.46 -30.68 -1.29
N ARG A 760 4.68 -31.77 -1.37
CA ARG A 760 5.14 -33.02 -1.99
C ARG A 760 5.43 -32.86 -3.48
N ALA A 761 4.67 -32.03 -4.20
CA ALA A 761 4.90 -31.75 -5.61
C ALA A 761 6.23 -31.00 -5.80
N CYS A 762 6.51 -29.99 -4.97
CA CYS A 762 7.81 -29.30 -4.96
C CYS A 762 8.97 -30.29 -4.70
N LEU A 763 8.81 -31.16 -3.70
CA LEU A 763 9.78 -32.20 -3.34
C LEU A 763 9.87 -33.35 -4.36
N LYS A 764 9.01 -33.40 -5.37
CA LYS A 764 9.01 -34.42 -6.44
C LYS A 764 9.06 -33.80 -7.83
N ALA A 765 9.38 -32.51 -7.91
CA ALA A 765 9.34 -31.75 -9.15
C ALA A 765 10.28 -32.32 -10.24
N ASP A 766 11.38 -32.96 -9.86
CA ASP A 766 12.26 -33.71 -10.77
C ASP A 766 11.49 -34.82 -11.50
N LYS A 767 10.71 -35.61 -10.75
CA LYS A 767 9.94 -36.73 -11.32
C LYS A 767 8.77 -36.27 -12.17
N ILE A 768 8.10 -35.20 -11.74
CA ILE A 768 6.98 -34.63 -12.47
C ILE A 768 7.46 -33.98 -13.78
N ALA A 769 8.61 -33.30 -13.78
CA ALA A 769 9.18 -32.62 -14.95
C ALA A 769 9.64 -33.57 -16.09
N GLU A 770 9.82 -34.87 -15.80
CA GLU A 770 10.08 -35.88 -16.83
C GLU A 770 8.98 -35.92 -17.90
N THR A 771 7.74 -35.57 -17.54
CA THR A 771 6.59 -35.55 -18.47
C THR A 771 5.86 -34.21 -18.55
N ALA A 772 5.83 -33.42 -17.49
CA ALA A 772 5.23 -32.09 -17.51
C ALA A 772 6.07 -31.11 -18.35
N GLU A 773 5.38 -30.29 -19.15
CA GLU A 773 6.01 -29.35 -20.08
C GLU A 773 6.15 -27.95 -19.47
N PHE A 774 5.35 -27.65 -18.44
CA PHE A 774 5.44 -26.44 -17.63
C PHE A 774 4.97 -26.68 -16.19
N PHE A 775 5.41 -25.81 -15.29
CA PHE A 775 4.88 -25.68 -13.92
C PHE A 775 4.28 -24.30 -13.71
N SER A 776 3.13 -24.27 -13.02
CA SER A 776 2.59 -23.04 -12.44
C SER A 776 2.52 -23.20 -10.93
N PHE A 777 3.21 -22.37 -10.16
CA PHE A 777 3.15 -22.41 -8.71
C PHE A 777 1.84 -21.80 -8.22
N GLY A 778 0.96 -22.66 -7.69
CA GLY A 778 -0.28 -22.25 -7.01
C GLY A 778 0.04 -21.91 -5.56
N THR A 779 0.61 -20.72 -5.35
CA THR A 779 1.19 -20.36 -4.05
C THR A 779 0.17 -20.15 -2.94
N ASN A 780 -1.10 -19.92 -3.26
CA ASN A 780 -2.16 -19.85 -2.25
C ASN A 780 -2.28 -21.18 -1.48
N ASP A 781 -2.54 -22.29 -2.19
CA ASP A 781 -2.63 -23.63 -1.61
C ASP A 781 -1.29 -24.13 -1.06
N LEU A 782 -0.18 -23.74 -1.69
CA LEU A 782 1.16 -24.06 -1.18
C LEU A 782 1.41 -23.39 0.17
N THR A 783 1.04 -22.12 0.32
CA THR A 783 1.12 -21.41 1.62
C THR A 783 0.23 -22.09 2.65
N GLN A 784 -1.03 -22.41 2.31
CA GLN A 784 -1.96 -23.08 3.23
C GLN A 784 -1.37 -24.38 3.78
N THR A 785 -0.84 -25.23 2.90
CA THR A 785 -0.30 -26.55 3.28
C THR A 785 1.08 -26.50 3.91
N THR A 786 1.87 -25.45 3.65
CA THR A 786 3.19 -25.25 4.27
C THR A 786 3.06 -24.73 5.69
N PHE A 787 2.19 -23.75 5.92
CA PHE A 787 1.93 -23.20 7.25
C PHE A 787 0.95 -24.06 8.07
N GLY A 788 0.10 -24.85 7.41
CA GLY A 788 -1.05 -25.49 8.05
C GLY A 788 -2.17 -24.50 8.37
N PHE A 789 -2.29 -23.43 7.58
CA PHE A 789 -3.31 -22.40 7.75
C PHE A 789 -4.44 -22.61 6.74
N SER A 790 -5.67 -22.66 7.23
CA SER A 790 -6.85 -22.49 6.37
C SER A 790 -6.98 -21.01 6.06
N ARG A 791 -6.98 -20.63 4.78
CA ARG A 791 -7.07 -19.23 4.35
C ARG A 791 -8.34 -18.55 4.88
N ASP A 792 -9.44 -19.30 4.88
CA ASP A 792 -10.75 -18.79 5.31
C ASP A 792 -10.85 -18.61 6.84
N ASP A 793 -10.03 -19.36 7.60
CA ASP A 793 -10.05 -19.35 9.07
C ASP A 793 -8.88 -18.59 9.72
N ALA A 794 -7.88 -18.17 8.94
CA ALA A 794 -6.64 -17.63 9.49
C ALA A 794 -6.75 -16.19 10.01
N ALA A 795 -7.65 -15.39 9.43
CA ALA A 795 -7.75 -13.95 9.70
C ALA A 795 -7.82 -13.58 11.21
N PRO A 796 -8.61 -14.25 12.08
CA PRO A 796 -8.74 -13.87 13.49
C PRO A 796 -7.44 -13.98 14.29
N PHE A 797 -6.53 -14.88 13.94
CA PHE A 797 -5.26 -15.04 14.67
C PHE A 797 -4.07 -14.42 13.93
N LEU A 798 -4.11 -14.22 12.62
CA LEU A 798 -3.03 -13.58 11.86
C LEU A 798 -2.74 -12.16 12.38
N GLU A 799 -3.76 -11.39 12.72
CA GLU A 799 -3.58 -10.07 13.34
C GLU A 799 -2.84 -10.16 14.69
N VAL A 800 -3.16 -11.18 15.49
CA VAL A 800 -2.49 -11.44 16.77
C VAL A 800 -1.03 -11.86 16.54
N TYR A 801 -0.76 -12.67 15.51
CA TYR A 801 0.61 -13.09 15.16
C TYR A 801 1.46 -11.89 14.73
N GLN A 802 0.93 -11.02 13.88
CA GLN A 802 1.61 -9.80 13.46
C GLN A 802 1.84 -8.84 14.64
N SER A 803 0.83 -8.62 15.48
CA SER A 803 0.97 -7.74 16.66
C SER A 803 1.97 -8.24 17.70
N LYS A 804 2.19 -9.55 17.77
CA LYS A 804 3.21 -10.17 18.63
C LYS A 804 4.56 -10.37 17.96
N GLY A 805 4.72 -9.97 16.70
CA GLY A 805 5.95 -10.15 15.94
C GLY A 805 6.29 -11.61 15.62
N VAL A 806 5.31 -12.51 15.65
CA VAL A 806 5.51 -13.93 15.25
C VAL A 806 5.72 -14.05 13.75
N MET A 807 5.05 -13.19 12.98
CA MET A 807 5.28 -13.03 11.55
C MET A 807 5.28 -11.54 11.20
N PRO A 808 6.12 -11.12 10.25
CA PRO A 808 6.19 -9.71 9.86
C PRO A 808 5.00 -9.28 9.00
N GLN A 809 4.44 -10.19 8.19
CA GLN A 809 3.40 -9.89 7.19
C GLN A 809 2.46 -11.08 7.02
N ASP A 810 1.31 -10.86 6.37
CA ASP A 810 0.38 -11.92 5.97
C ASP A 810 0.99 -12.76 4.83
N PRO A 811 1.24 -14.07 5.05
CA PRO A 811 1.89 -14.94 4.07
C PRO A 811 1.01 -15.28 2.86
N PHE A 812 -0.28 -14.87 2.85
CA PHE A 812 -1.17 -14.98 1.70
C PHE A 812 -1.15 -13.74 0.79
N MET A 813 -0.52 -12.65 1.25
CA MET A 813 -0.38 -11.39 0.51
C MET A 813 1.03 -11.26 -0.08
N THR A 814 2.04 -11.49 0.74
CA THR A 814 3.46 -11.47 0.36
C THR A 814 4.03 -12.87 0.56
N ILE A 815 4.73 -13.40 -0.44
CA ILE A 815 5.33 -14.72 -0.33
C ILE A 815 6.31 -14.77 0.84
N ASP A 816 6.21 -15.82 1.66
CA ASP A 816 7.19 -16.13 2.70
C ASP A 816 8.46 -16.70 2.04
N PRO A 817 9.60 -15.96 1.99
CA PRO A 817 10.77 -16.41 1.26
C PRO A 817 11.47 -17.61 1.92
N GLU A 818 11.37 -17.77 3.25
CA GLU A 818 12.14 -18.75 4.02
C GLU A 818 11.45 -20.12 4.10
N GLY A 819 10.11 -20.17 4.08
CA GLY A 819 9.34 -21.40 4.06
C GLY A 819 8.78 -21.72 2.68
N VAL A 820 7.75 -20.99 2.26
CA VAL A 820 7.05 -21.23 0.97
C VAL A 820 8.00 -21.00 -0.21
N GLY A 821 8.81 -19.94 -0.15
CA GLY A 821 9.79 -19.57 -1.15
C GLY A 821 10.86 -20.64 -1.35
N GLU A 822 11.33 -21.29 -0.27
CA GLU A 822 12.27 -22.40 -0.36
C GLU A 822 11.65 -23.61 -1.08
N LEU A 823 10.36 -23.90 -0.88
CA LEU A 823 9.67 -24.94 -1.63
C LEU A 823 9.53 -24.58 -3.12
N VAL A 824 9.21 -23.33 -3.44
CA VAL A 824 9.17 -22.85 -4.84
C VAL A 824 10.55 -23.01 -5.49
N LYS A 825 11.61 -22.59 -4.80
CA LYS A 825 13.00 -22.73 -5.26
C LYS A 825 13.37 -24.20 -5.51
N ILE A 826 13.07 -25.10 -4.57
CA ILE A 826 13.28 -26.55 -4.75
C ILE A 826 12.53 -27.07 -5.99
N GLY A 827 11.28 -26.64 -6.18
CA GLY A 827 10.48 -27.00 -7.36
C GLY A 827 11.13 -26.54 -8.67
N CYS A 828 11.63 -25.30 -8.70
CA CYS A 828 12.31 -24.72 -9.86
C CYS A 828 13.61 -25.47 -10.19
N GLU A 829 14.48 -25.64 -9.20
CA GLU A 829 15.79 -26.29 -9.36
C GLU A 829 15.63 -27.74 -9.83
N ARG A 830 14.72 -28.49 -9.21
CA ARG A 830 14.49 -29.90 -9.57
C ARG A 830 13.81 -30.06 -10.92
N GLY A 831 12.85 -29.21 -11.24
CA GLY A 831 12.21 -29.20 -12.55
C GLY A 831 13.22 -28.95 -13.67
N ARG A 832 14.01 -27.88 -13.53
CA ARG A 832 15.07 -27.52 -14.50
C ARG A 832 16.21 -28.54 -14.57
N GLY A 833 16.51 -29.19 -13.45
CA GLY A 833 17.50 -30.27 -13.41
C GLY A 833 17.16 -31.46 -14.31
N VAL A 834 15.88 -31.66 -14.63
CA VAL A 834 15.40 -32.73 -15.53
C VAL A 834 15.04 -32.19 -16.91
N ARG A 835 14.37 -31.04 -16.98
CA ARG A 835 13.97 -30.36 -18.23
C ARG A 835 14.47 -28.92 -18.20
N PRO A 836 15.66 -28.62 -18.76
CA PRO A 836 16.27 -27.28 -18.67
C PRO A 836 15.41 -26.16 -19.27
N ASP A 837 14.60 -26.47 -20.28
CA ASP A 837 13.69 -25.58 -20.98
C ASP A 837 12.26 -25.58 -20.40
N ILE A 838 12.05 -26.19 -19.22
CA ILE A 838 10.73 -26.20 -18.59
C ILE A 838 10.28 -24.78 -18.31
N LYS A 839 9.06 -24.46 -18.74
CA LYS A 839 8.44 -23.18 -18.46
C LYS A 839 7.92 -23.16 -17.03
N LEU A 840 8.38 -22.20 -16.24
CA LEU A 840 8.02 -22.02 -14.84
C LEU A 840 7.28 -20.69 -14.66
N GLY A 841 6.09 -20.72 -14.09
CA GLY A 841 5.37 -19.51 -13.71
C GLY A 841 4.76 -19.62 -12.33
N ILE A 842 4.20 -18.52 -11.84
CA ILE A 842 3.44 -18.45 -10.59
C ILE A 842 2.07 -17.83 -10.89
N CYS A 843 1.03 -18.33 -10.25
CA CYS A 843 -0.31 -17.75 -10.31
C CYS A 843 -0.90 -17.60 -8.91
N GLY A 844 -1.74 -16.58 -8.72
CA GLY A 844 -2.37 -16.26 -7.45
C GLY A 844 -2.15 -14.81 -7.05
N GLU A 845 -2.39 -14.49 -5.78
CA GLU A 845 -2.29 -13.12 -5.27
C GLU A 845 -0.84 -12.61 -5.28
N HIS A 846 0.11 -13.48 -4.92
CA HIS A 846 1.55 -13.19 -4.93
C HIS A 846 2.07 -12.78 -6.31
N GLY A 847 1.43 -13.21 -7.41
CA GLY A 847 1.84 -12.83 -8.76
C GLY A 847 1.70 -11.34 -9.07
N GLY A 848 0.93 -10.60 -8.25
CA GLY A 848 0.75 -9.15 -8.36
C GLY A 848 1.28 -8.35 -7.17
N ASP A 849 1.99 -8.99 -6.25
CA ASP A 849 2.67 -8.33 -5.13
C ASP A 849 4.12 -7.98 -5.52
N PRO A 850 4.56 -6.70 -5.47
CA PRO A 850 5.90 -6.31 -5.93
C PRO A 850 7.07 -7.06 -5.28
N ALA A 851 6.98 -7.36 -3.98
CA ALA A 851 8.04 -8.09 -3.28
C ALA A 851 8.12 -9.55 -3.76
N SER A 852 6.96 -10.19 -3.93
CA SER A 852 6.84 -11.54 -4.48
C SER A 852 7.28 -11.64 -5.95
N VAL A 853 6.98 -10.62 -6.77
CA VAL A 853 7.44 -10.54 -8.17
C VAL A 853 8.96 -10.44 -8.24
N ARG A 854 9.58 -9.60 -7.40
CA ARG A 854 11.05 -9.54 -7.27
C ARG A 854 11.65 -10.89 -6.87
N PHE A 855 11.04 -11.57 -5.90
CA PHE A 855 11.45 -12.92 -5.51
C PHE A 855 11.39 -13.91 -6.70
N CYS A 856 10.30 -13.87 -7.48
CA CYS A 856 10.13 -14.72 -8.65
C CYS A 856 11.15 -14.42 -9.76
N HIS A 857 11.49 -13.15 -9.96
CA HIS A 857 12.54 -12.73 -10.90
C HIS A 857 13.89 -13.31 -10.51
N ASN A 858 14.26 -13.19 -9.23
CA ASN A 858 15.55 -13.66 -8.71
C ASN A 858 15.69 -15.19 -8.73
N LEU A 859 14.57 -15.93 -8.60
CA LEU A 859 14.55 -17.38 -8.83
C LEU A 859 14.61 -17.76 -10.32
N GLY A 860 14.48 -16.76 -11.21
CA GLY A 860 14.49 -16.92 -12.65
C GLY A 860 13.24 -17.60 -13.16
N LEU A 861 12.04 -17.38 -12.60
CA LEU A 861 10.79 -17.83 -13.23
C LEU A 861 10.66 -17.23 -14.64
N ASN A 862 9.85 -17.84 -15.51
CA ASN A 862 9.60 -17.32 -16.85
C ASN A 862 8.49 -16.27 -16.86
N TYR A 863 7.49 -16.39 -15.99
CA TYR A 863 6.41 -15.41 -15.89
C TYR A 863 5.76 -15.38 -14.50
N VAL A 864 5.08 -14.27 -14.22
CA VAL A 864 4.10 -14.16 -13.11
C VAL A 864 2.71 -13.95 -13.69
N SER A 865 1.68 -14.38 -12.97
CA SER A 865 0.29 -14.26 -13.39
C SER A 865 -0.59 -13.72 -12.26
N CYS A 866 -1.21 -12.56 -12.48
CA CYS A 866 -2.00 -11.81 -11.50
C CYS A 866 -3.38 -11.42 -12.03
N SER A 867 -4.26 -10.85 -11.21
CA SER A 867 -5.54 -10.30 -11.72
C SER A 867 -5.30 -9.21 -12.77
N PRO A 868 -6.26 -8.95 -13.69
CA PRO A 868 -6.09 -7.99 -14.79
C PRO A 868 -5.60 -6.61 -14.35
N TYR A 869 -6.19 -6.06 -13.29
CA TYR A 869 -5.83 -4.75 -12.75
C TYR A 869 -4.47 -4.72 -12.04
N ARG A 870 -3.89 -5.89 -11.70
CA ARG A 870 -2.53 -5.96 -11.14
C ARG A 870 -1.44 -6.11 -12.20
N VAL A 871 -1.81 -6.27 -13.47
CA VAL A 871 -0.84 -6.43 -14.58
C VAL A 871 0.13 -5.24 -14.66
N PRO A 872 -0.29 -3.95 -14.58
CA PRO A 872 0.65 -2.84 -14.62
C PRO A 872 1.62 -2.82 -13.42
N ILE A 873 1.13 -3.20 -12.24
CA ILE A 873 1.92 -3.29 -11.01
C ILE A 873 3.00 -4.39 -11.16
N ALA A 874 2.60 -5.57 -11.63
CA ALA A 874 3.51 -6.69 -11.86
C ALA A 874 4.55 -6.37 -12.95
N ARG A 875 4.15 -5.67 -14.02
CA ARG A 875 5.06 -5.18 -15.07
C ARG A 875 6.11 -4.24 -14.48
N LEU A 876 5.70 -3.21 -13.73
CA LEU A 876 6.63 -2.27 -13.10
C LEU A 876 7.56 -2.97 -12.10
N ALA A 877 7.02 -3.82 -11.22
CA ALA A 877 7.82 -4.56 -10.26
C ALA A 877 8.85 -5.50 -10.93
N ALA A 878 8.49 -6.13 -12.04
CA ALA A 878 9.40 -6.98 -12.81
C ALA A 878 10.52 -6.18 -13.49
N ALA A 879 10.23 -4.98 -14.01
CA ALA A 879 11.25 -4.09 -14.56
C ALA A 879 12.22 -3.61 -13.48
N GLN A 880 11.70 -3.22 -12.31
CA GLN A 880 12.52 -2.83 -11.16
C GLN A 880 13.42 -3.97 -10.72
N ALA A 881 12.89 -5.20 -10.62
CA ALA A 881 13.68 -6.38 -10.29
C ALA A 881 14.83 -6.61 -11.28
N ALA A 882 14.57 -6.48 -12.59
CA ALA A 882 15.57 -6.67 -13.64
C ALA A 882 16.66 -5.59 -13.61
N ILE A 883 16.30 -4.33 -13.34
CA ILE A 883 17.27 -3.23 -13.21
C ILE A 883 18.13 -3.40 -11.96
N GLU A 884 17.53 -3.77 -10.82
CA GLU A 884 18.25 -4.00 -9.56
C GLU A 884 19.21 -5.21 -9.65
N ALA A 885 18.87 -6.22 -10.45
CA ALA A 885 19.68 -7.42 -10.66
C ALA A 885 20.94 -7.19 -11.53
N ASP A 886 20.93 -6.17 -12.41
CA ASP A 886 22.06 -5.82 -13.27
C ASP A 886 22.56 -4.38 -13.03
N PRO A 887 23.53 -4.19 -12.11
CA PRO A 887 24.09 -2.88 -11.81
C PRO A 887 24.74 -2.16 -12.99
N ASN A 888 25.08 -2.88 -14.07
CA ASN A 888 25.68 -2.25 -15.25
C ASN A 888 24.65 -1.42 -16.03
N ARG A 889 23.35 -1.75 -15.96
CA ARG A 889 22.30 -0.96 -16.61
C ARG A 889 22.27 0.49 -16.11
N LEU A 890 22.39 0.65 -14.79
CA LEU A 890 22.52 1.94 -14.12
C LEU A 890 23.85 2.67 -14.42
N ALA A 891 24.89 1.96 -14.88
CA ALA A 891 26.22 2.48 -15.15
C ALA A 891 26.46 2.82 -16.64
N GLU A 892 25.82 2.12 -17.58
CA GLU A 892 26.02 2.27 -19.04
C GLU A 892 25.37 3.54 -19.61
N ASN A 893 24.57 4.27 -18.83
CA ASN A 893 23.91 5.51 -19.22
C ASN A 893 24.35 6.75 -18.43
N ARG A 894 25.53 6.72 -17.77
CA ARG A 894 26.15 7.87 -17.09
C ARG A 894 27.16 8.62 -17.94
#